data_AF-A0A2D6E2G6-F1
#
_entry.id   AF-A0A2D6E2G6-F1
#
_cell.length_a   1.000
_cell.length_b   1.000
_cell.length_c   1.000
_cell.angle_alpha   90.00
_cell.angle_beta   90.00
_cell.angle_gamma   90.00
#
_symmetry.space_group_name_H-M   'P 1'
#
loop_
_entity.id
_entity.type
_entity.pdbx_description
1 polymer ?
#
loop_
_entity_poly.entity_id
_entity_poly.type
_entity_poly.pdbx_seq_one_letter_code
_entity_poly.pdbx_strand_id
1 'polypeptide(L)'
;MSIKDQFDGGALEKSLINKSAQQVGDEVESVKYVEADLTKENRFIPPVDLSKPENFARYGSAKEYYTKAVENIYKSYPYDGSLYERTDWENSSSYIDLYIFENQYPRTNGYINFSYGGWGSHGSAPTPANAGYGKPKTSDLEYISIKGGPGIGGGPQSQGANIWDVGADRQSNLELDLVSGSTVEFWLKKEAFDTTKTHKEVVFDLWNSELTSSNLYGRLRIDLTGSSAADAGADPFRLTLMSGTVGFQTASVCASTFTTASITDNKWHHYAISVKSASAGILTRFYVDGDLNNETILGTAILDGDSSVGIDNISGSMVAYIGALRTNISGNNGIYHSLNMTGSGKLDASLDEFRYWKTQRSSQDIGRYWFTQVGGGTNTDTANTDLGVYYKFNEGITGIAATDSVVLDYAGRVTNGAWTGYTGGARVTASAIVESSASATEFKDPIIYSTHPAVKAKLSALQSSGSAHDHTNNANLFYSFPTWMQEEDSVSGNGLNYLTQIMGSYFDSLHLEIEALGGLQDFGYLSGSDKPNVYANRLLENRGILAPELFFDADILEKLADRSEDRLFVKSLNDIKNIIYKNIYNNLVNIYKTKGTYKSFRNLIRCFGIDEEILKLNMYGNNVEYELRDNRTNIDTKERLADFVTVGRQGASVFQYSSSANSNTTNYITGSINLTGGYASTLEVDVLFPKKLSQDSPVSPTQDFIHLTSSLFGVHTALVDRADPADTHQTTWDPADAASVQVYAIRDETNSENVRFLLTSSYGAFTPVSSSLYNEVYNNTRWNLSVRTKPLRYPQVNHVVGTTGTLLNEPNLDSSYIIELHGIQTEAGYVANEFNITSSIDPNQIPLGFITGSKRVYVGAHRQDFTGSLLASSDVRVAGCRYWLDYLSNDTLKYHAYDIKNFGAIAPFKNSYLFQNDLSKLEVPQIDTLALNWDFNQVTSSNASGEFFVADFSSGSTELANNRYGWLGPILNSQHSGKGYGFPVSSTQVVDVDYIISARQNHPENLYSEDMIKILSQQDQREFTQDSRPITFFFAFEKSMYRVVSDEILNMFASIVDFNNLVGQPVNKYRDRYKQLGKLRQLFFERVQNTPNLDKYIEYYKWFDSSLNVMLQQLIPASADFSDKVRTVV
;
A
#
# COMPACT_ATOMS: atom_id res chain seq x y z
N MET A 1 -12.30 -8.05 -20.43
CA MET A 1 -13.67 -7.48 -20.49
C MET A 1 -13.63 -6.40 -21.56
N SER A 2 -14.56 -6.35 -22.53
CA SER A 2 -14.55 -5.23 -23.47
C SER A 2 -15.12 -3.99 -22.77
N ILE A 3 -14.60 -2.80 -23.09
CA ILE A 3 -15.09 -1.50 -22.60
C ILE A 3 -16.62 -1.43 -22.68
N LYS A 4 -17.20 -1.96 -23.77
CA LYS A 4 -18.64 -1.92 -24.03
C LYS A 4 -19.48 -2.73 -23.02
N ASP A 5 -18.95 -3.83 -22.51
CA ASP A 5 -19.66 -4.71 -21.56
C ASP A 5 -19.79 -4.08 -20.16
N GLN A 6 -18.97 -3.07 -19.85
CA GLN A 6 -19.12 -2.27 -18.62
C GLN A 6 -20.21 -1.19 -18.74
N PHE A 7 -20.64 -0.83 -19.96
CA PHE A 7 -21.62 0.24 -20.21
C PHE A 7 -23.02 -0.28 -20.56
N ASP A 8 -23.14 -1.48 -21.11
CA ASP A 8 -24.43 -2.11 -21.30
C ASP A 8 -24.94 -2.60 -19.93
N GLY A 9 -25.83 -1.80 -19.32
CA GLY A 9 -26.47 -2.06 -18.03
C GLY A 9 -27.33 -3.34 -17.93
N GLY A 10 -27.16 -4.28 -18.86
CA GLY A 10 -27.47 -5.69 -18.67
C GLY A 10 -26.23 -6.39 -18.13
N ALA A 11 -25.81 -6.06 -16.92
CA ALA A 11 -24.83 -6.85 -16.22
C ALA A 11 -25.33 -8.30 -16.24
N LEU A 12 -24.59 -9.20 -16.89
CA LEU A 12 -24.44 -10.54 -16.34
C LEU A 12 -23.79 -10.30 -14.98
N GLU A 13 -24.62 -9.98 -13.99
CA GLU A 13 -24.23 -9.89 -12.60
C GLU A 13 -23.48 -11.20 -12.35
N LYS A 14 -22.17 -11.09 -12.12
CA LYS A 14 -21.34 -12.16 -11.56
C LYS A 14 -21.77 -12.39 -10.11
N SER A 15 -23.07 -12.46 -9.88
CA SER A 15 -23.66 -12.79 -8.61
C SER A 15 -23.37 -14.26 -8.34
N LEU A 16 -22.95 -14.53 -7.11
CA LEU A 16 -22.91 -15.86 -6.51
C LEU A 16 -24.20 -16.67 -6.78
N ILE A 17 -25.33 -15.99 -6.98
CA ILE A 17 -26.65 -16.58 -7.27
C ILE A 17 -26.64 -17.45 -8.55
N ASN A 18 -25.76 -17.16 -9.51
CA ASN A 18 -25.69 -17.89 -10.78
C ASN A 18 -24.76 -19.12 -10.73
N LYS A 19 -24.03 -19.34 -9.64
CA LYS A 19 -23.15 -20.50 -9.45
C LYS A 19 -23.78 -21.51 -8.49
N SER A 20 -23.67 -22.79 -8.81
CA SER A 20 -24.08 -23.86 -7.89
C SER A 20 -23.15 -23.91 -6.67
N ALA A 21 -23.65 -24.40 -5.53
CA ALA A 21 -22.84 -24.56 -4.32
C ALA A 21 -21.55 -25.36 -4.57
N GLN A 22 -21.62 -26.36 -5.46
CA GLN A 22 -20.46 -27.15 -5.86
C GLN A 22 -19.43 -26.32 -6.63
N GLN A 23 -19.84 -25.50 -7.60
CA GLN A 23 -18.93 -24.59 -8.30
C GLN A 23 -18.27 -23.57 -7.36
N VAL A 24 -18.98 -23.11 -6.33
CA VAL A 24 -18.42 -22.22 -5.30
C VAL A 24 -17.41 -22.96 -4.42
N GLY A 25 -17.75 -24.19 -4.01
CA GLY A 25 -16.87 -25.05 -3.24
C GLY A 25 -15.57 -25.38 -3.99
N ASP A 26 -15.69 -25.78 -5.26
CA ASP A 26 -14.54 -26.16 -6.10
C ASP A 26 -13.57 -24.98 -6.35
N GLU A 27 -14.05 -23.74 -6.34
CA GLU A 27 -13.19 -22.55 -6.49
C GLU A 27 -12.35 -22.24 -5.26
N VAL A 28 -12.73 -22.72 -4.07
CA VAL A 28 -12.02 -22.49 -2.81
C VAL A 28 -11.37 -23.76 -2.30
N GLU A 29 -12.17 -24.75 -1.90
CA GLU A 29 -11.73 -26.09 -1.49
C GLU A 29 -12.92 -27.05 -1.48
N SER A 30 -13.97 -26.73 -0.71
CA SER A 30 -15.14 -27.61 -0.56
C SER A 30 -16.39 -26.85 -0.14
N VAL A 31 -17.57 -27.44 -0.37
CA VAL A 31 -18.86 -26.88 0.10
C VAL A 31 -18.91 -26.83 1.63
N LYS A 32 -18.33 -27.83 2.31
CA LYS A 32 -18.29 -27.87 3.78
C LYS A 32 -17.49 -26.72 4.36
N TYR A 33 -16.39 -26.34 3.71
CA TYR A 33 -15.62 -25.17 4.10
C TYR A 33 -16.48 -23.90 4.05
N VAL A 34 -17.28 -23.72 2.98
CA VAL A 34 -18.19 -22.57 2.87
C VAL A 34 -19.21 -22.54 4.01
N GLU A 35 -19.78 -23.69 4.39
CA GLU A 35 -20.73 -23.76 5.51
C GLU A 35 -20.08 -23.45 6.88
N ALA A 36 -18.86 -23.95 7.10
CA ALA A 36 -18.10 -23.67 8.32
C ALA A 36 -17.70 -22.19 8.39
N ASP A 37 -17.31 -21.60 7.26
CA ASP A 37 -16.94 -20.18 7.17
C ASP A 37 -18.14 -19.27 7.42
N LEU A 38 -19.31 -19.57 6.84
CA LEU A 38 -20.56 -18.87 7.17
C LEU A 38 -20.92 -18.99 8.65
N THR A 39 -20.63 -20.11 9.29
CA THR A 39 -20.84 -20.29 10.74
C THR A 39 -19.89 -19.40 11.54
N LYS A 40 -18.63 -19.31 11.12
CA LYS A 40 -17.62 -18.42 11.70
C LYS A 40 -18.01 -16.95 11.56
N GLU A 41 -18.46 -16.54 10.38
CA GLU A 41 -18.94 -15.18 10.12
C GLU A 41 -20.13 -14.79 11.01
N ASN A 42 -21.03 -15.73 11.29
CA ASN A 42 -22.21 -15.50 12.12
C ASN A 42 -21.93 -15.66 13.62
N ARG A 43 -20.73 -16.07 14.01
CA ARG A 43 -20.37 -16.33 15.41
C ARG A 43 -20.12 -15.03 16.15
N PHE A 44 -20.91 -14.79 17.19
CA PHE A 44 -20.69 -13.67 18.10
C PHE A 44 -19.54 -13.97 19.07
N ILE A 45 -18.55 -13.07 19.12
CA ILE A 45 -17.47 -13.08 20.11
C ILE A 45 -17.62 -11.83 20.98
N PRO A 46 -17.81 -11.98 22.31
CA PRO A 46 -17.89 -10.84 23.22
C PRO A 46 -16.66 -9.92 23.11
N PRO A 47 -16.83 -8.58 23.02
CA PRO A 47 -15.72 -7.64 22.97
C PRO A 47 -15.12 -7.48 24.37
N VAL A 48 -14.24 -8.40 24.74
CA VAL A 48 -13.61 -8.45 26.07
C VAL A 48 -12.10 -8.49 25.90
N ASP A 49 -11.38 -7.72 26.73
CA ASP A 49 -9.93 -7.78 26.76
C ASP A 49 -9.47 -9.07 27.46
N LEU A 50 -9.19 -10.09 26.66
CA LEU A 50 -8.71 -11.41 27.11
C LEU A 50 -7.22 -11.43 27.51
N SER A 51 -6.52 -10.29 27.43
CA SER A 51 -5.12 -10.20 27.87
C SER A 51 -4.96 -10.35 29.38
N LYS A 52 -6.01 -10.00 30.14
CA LYS A 52 -6.03 -10.08 31.59
C LYS A 52 -6.95 -11.19 32.09
N PRO A 53 -6.49 -12.03 33.04
CA PRO A 53 -7.30 -13.12 33.59
C PRO A 53 -8.55 -12.64 34.34
N GLU A 54 -8.49 -11.44 34.93
CA GLU A 54 -9.62 -10.83 35.67
C GLU A 54 -10.88 -10.61 34.85
N ASN A 55 -10.75 -10.47 33.52
CA ASN A 55 -11.87 -10.17 32.65
C ASN A 55 -12.65 -11.41 32.22
N PHE A 56 -12.03 -12.60 32.19
CA PHE A 56 -12.66 -13.81 31.66
C PHE A 56 -12.77 -14.96 32.67
N ALA A 57 -11.92 -15.03 33.69
CA ALA A 57 -11.93 -16.09 34.69
C ALA A 57 -12.46 -15.56 36.03
N ARG A 58 -13.80 -15.52 36.18
CA ARG A 58 -14.47 -15.06 37.39
C ARG A 58 -14.80 -16.23 38.33
N TYR A 59 -15.29 -17.34 37.79
CA TYR A 59 -15.70 -18.53 38.55
C TYR A 59 -14.74 -19.71 38.38
N GLY A 60 -14.15 -19.88 37.21
CA GLY A 60 -13.13 -20.90 36.92
C GLY A 60 -11.71 -20.47 37.31
N SER A 61 -10.77 -21.42 37.20
CA SER A 61 -9.33 -21.20 37.35
C SER A 61 -8.73 -20.69 36.03
N ALA A 62 -8.13 -19.50 36.06
CA ALA A 62 -7.37 -18.92 34.96
C ALA A 62 -6.16 -19.78 34.59
N LYS A 63 -5.49 -20.39 35.57
CA LYS A 63 -4.37 -21.31 35.32
C LYS A 63 -4.80 -22.51 34.48
N GLU A 64 -5.93 -23.13 34.80
CA GLU A 64 -6.46 -24.27 34.05
C GLU A 64 -6.92 -23.86 32.64
N TYR A 65 -7.57 -22.70 32.49
CA TYR A 65 -7.91 -22.15 31.18
C TYR A 65 -6.68 -22.00 30.28
N TYR A 66 -5.64 -21.32 30.75
CA TYR A 66 -4.43 -21.13 29.96
C TYR A 66 -3.73 -22.45 29.64
N THR A 67 -3.67 -23.36 30.61
CA THR A 67 -3.04 -24.68 30.41
C THR A 67 -3.80 -25.45 29.35
N LYS A 68 -5.13 -25.55 29.46
CA LYS A 68 -5.97 -26.28 28.51
C LYS A 68 -5.97 -25.64 27.13
N ALA A 69 -5.96 -24.31 27.04
CA ALA A 69 -5.89 -23.64 25.76
C ALA A 69 -4.61 -23.94 24.99
N VAL A 70 -3.45 -23.89 25.65
CA VAL A 70 -2.16 -24.30 25.04
C VAL A 70 -2.18 -25.79 24.68
N GLU A 71 -2.68 -26.65 25.58
CA GLU A 71 -2.80 -28.10 25.32
C GLU A 71 -3.72 -28.42 24.14
N ASN A 72 -4.86 -27.74 24.03
CA ASN A 72 -5.82 -27.92 22.95
C ASN A 72 -5.17 -27.57 21.61
N ILE A 73 -4.40 -26.47 21.54
CA ILE A 73 -3.73 -26.09 20.29
C ILE A 73 -2.77 -27.20 19.84
N TYR A 74 -1.81 -27.64 20.66
CA TYR A 74 -0.83 -28.63 20.18
C TYR A 74 -1.37 -30.07 20.08
N LYS A 75 -2.50 -30.40 20.72
CA LYS A 75 -3.11 -31.75 20.65
C LYS A 75 -4.22 -31.89 19.62
N SER A 76 -4.97 -30.82 19.35
CA SER A 76 -6.22 -30.89 18.58
C SER A 76 -6.25 -29.98 17.35
N TYR A 77 -5.35 -29.01 17.22
CA TYR A 77 -5.31 -28.16 16.03
C TYR A 77 -4.97 -29.02 14.79
N PRO A 78 -5.81 -29.01 13.74
CA PRO A 78 -5.61 -29.83 12.55
C PRO A 78 -4.56 -29.18 11.63
N TYR A 79 -3.28 -29.27 12.01
CA TYR A 79 -2.18 -28.66 11.26
C TYR A 79 -2.06 -29.21 9.83
N ASP A 80 -2.36 -30.50 9.66
CA ASP A 80 -2.39 -31.25 8.40
C ASP A 80 -3.81 -31.42 7.85
N GLY A 81 -4.80 -30.76 8.45
CA GLY A 81 -6.19 -30.82 8.02
C GLY A 81 -6.54 -29.91 6.85
N SER A 82 -7.74 -30.10 6.32
CA SER A 82 -8.32 -29.25 5.26
C SER A 82 -8.67 -27.86 5.81
N LEU A 83 -8.94 -26.89 4.93
CA LEU A 83 -9.39 -25.58 5.38
C LEU A 83 -10.70 -25.69 6.18
N TYR A 84 -11.59 -26.61 5.79
CA TYR A 84 -12.79 -26.93 6.58
C TYR A 84 -12.46 -27.31 8.02
N GLU A 85 -11.53 -28.25 8.26
CA GLU A 85 -11.22 -28.71 9.61
C GLU A 85 -10.60 -27.62 10.48
N ARG A 86 -9.77 -26.76 9.89
CA ARG A 86 -9.20 -25.60 10.58
C ARG A 86 -10.29 -24.62 11.00
N THR A 87 -11.21 -24.29 10.10
CA THR A 87 -12.34 -23.40 10.41
C THR A 87 -13.31 -24.04 11.41
N ASP A 88 -13.55 -25.35 11.34
CA ASP A 88 -14.39 -26.08 12.30
C ASP A 88 -13.76 -26.12 13.70
N TRP A 89 -12.44 -26.29 13.78
CA TRP A 89 -11.68 -26.16 15.02
C TRP A 89 -11.81 -24.74 15.60
N GLU A 90 -11.70 -23.71 14.77
CA GLU A 90 -11.91 -22.33 15.22
C GLU A 90 -13.34 -22.12 15.74
N ASN A 91 -14.36 -22.65 15.05
CA ASN A 91 -15.77 -22.56 15.45
C ASN A 91 -16.07 -23.27 16.78
N SER A 92 -15.43 -24.41 17.03
CA SER A 92 -15.61 -25.21 18.25
C SER A 92 -14.70 -24.76 19.41
N SER A 93 -13.65 -23.99 19.14
CA SER A 93 -12.72 -23.45 20.13
C SER A 93 -13.36 -22.42 21.05
N SER A 94 -12.94 -22.36 22.31
CA SER A 94 -13.41 -21.32 23.23
C SER A 94 -12.82 -19.94 22.89
N TYR A 95 -13.38 -18.86 23.44
CA TYR A 95 -12.87 -17.50 23.20
C TYR A 95 -11.40 -17.33 23.61
N ILE A 96 -11.00 -17.97 24.71
CA ILE A 96 -9.62 -17.92 25.20
C ILE A 96 -8.67 -18.75 24.33
N ASP A 97 -9.12 -19.90 23.81
CA ASP A 97 -8.33 -20.72 22.90
C ASP A 97 -7.97 -19.93 21.63
N LEU A 98 -8.98 -19.27 21.04
CA LEU A 98 -8.81 -18.41 19.87
C LEU A 98 -7.88 -17.24 20.17
N TYR A 99 -8.07 -16.55 21.29
CA TYR A 99 -7.22 -15.42 21.65
C TYR A 99 -5.76 -15.83 21.82
N ILE A 100 -5.50 -16.98 22.49
CA ILE A 100 -4.14 -17.49 22.64
C ILE A 100 -3.58 -17.89 21.29
N PHE A 101 -4.34 -18.62 20.47
CA PHE A 101 -3.92 -19.06 19.14
C PHE A 101 -3.54 -17.87 18.22
N GLU A 102 -4.40 -16.86 18.13
CA GLU A 102 -4.21 -15.70 17.26
C GLU A 102 -3.07 -14.79 17.75
N ASN A 103 -2.98 -14.52 19.06
CA ASN A 103 -2.13 -13.42 19.56
C ASN A 103 -0.87 -13.87 20.33
N GLN A 104 -0.87 -15.07 20.90
CA GLN A 104 0.10 -15.42 21.94
C GLN A 104 0.85 -16.74 21.69
N TYR A 105 0.26 -17.67 20.96
CA TYR A 105 0.80 -19.00 20.74
C TYR A 105 2.01 -18.94 19.79
N PRO A 106 3.12 -19.67 20.09
CA PRO A 106 4.26 -19.72 19.19
C PRO A 106 3.90 -20.36 17.84
N ARG A 107 4.05 -19.59 16.76
CA ARG A 107 3.83 -20.02 15.38
C ARG A 107 5.06 -19.72 14.53
N THR A 108 5.38 -20.58 13.57
CA THR A 108 6.59 -20.50 12.75
C THR A 108 6.30 -20.73 11.27
N ASN A 109 7.12 -20.11 10.45
CA ASN A 109 7.37 -20.51 9.07
C ASN A 109 8.78 -21.08 9.05
N GLY A 110 9.13 -21.85 8.03
CA GLY A 110 10.48 -22.31 7.86
C GLY A 110 10.75 -22.85 6.47
N TYR A 111 12.03 -22.90 6.13
CA TYR A 111 12.53 -23.58 4.96
C TYR A 111 13.79 -24.36 5.32
N ILE A 112 14.24 -25.21 4.41
CA ILE A 112 15.44 -26.03 4.60
C ILE A 112 16.57 -25.61 3.66
N ASN A 113 17.80 -25.80 4.12
CA ASN A 113 19.03 -25.65 3.36
C ASN A 113 19.70 -27.01 3.24
N PHE A 114 19.65 -27.62 2.06
CA PHE A 114 20.50 -28.76 1.78
C PHE A 114 21.96 -28.32 1.72
N SER A 115 22.89 -29.19 2.09
CA SER A 115 24.32 -28.89 2.07
C SER A 115 24.74 -27.72 2.97
N TYR A 116 23.99 -27.40 4.04
CA TYR A 116 24.31 -26.30 4.96
C TYR A 116 25.72 -26.42 5.58
N GLY A 117 26.13 -27.63 5.96
CA GLY A 117 27.49 -27.93 6.43
C GLY A 117 28.53 -28.09 5.30
N GLY A 118 28.16 -27.77 4.07
CA GLY A 118 28.89 -28.03 2.83
C GLY A 118 28.51 -29.35 2.15
N TRP A 119 28.86 -29.47 0.87
CA TRP A 119 28.60 -30.68 0.07
C TRP A 119 29.34 -31.93 0.59
N GLY A 120 30.49 -31.72 1.24
CA GLY A 120 31.35 -32.79 1.78
C GLY A 120 32.47 -33.23 0.85
N SER A 121 33.04 -34.41 1.14
CA SER A 121 34.12 -35.02 0.34
C SER A 121 33.57 -36.00 -0.70
N HIS A 122 34.29 -36.18 -1.81
CA HIS A 122 33.93 -37.21 -2.80
C HIS A 122 34.05 -38.63 -2.22
N GLY A 123 32.96 -39.37 -2.32
CA GLY A 123 32.97 -40.83 -2.41
C GLY A 123 33.19 -41.30 -3.85
N SER A 124 32.72 -40.54 -4.84
CA SER A 124 33.01 -40.74 -6.27
C SER A 124 32.89 -39.41 -7.04
N ALA A 125 33.84 -39.11 -7.93
CA ALA A 125 33.86 -37.89 -8.74
C ALA A 125 32.81 -37.92 -9.87
N PRO A 126 32.29 -36.76 -10.34
CA PRO A 126 31.40 -36.70 -11.49
C PRO A 126 32.19 -37.05 -12.77
N THR A 127 31.83 -38.15 -13.41
CA THR A 127 32.48 -38.66 -14.63
C THR A 127 31.43 -39.08 -15.65
N PRO A 128 31.76 -39.21 -16.95
CA PRO A 128 30.84 -39.81 -17.90
C PRO A 128 30.37 -41.21 -17.48
N ALA A 129 31.19 -41.97 -16.74
CA ALA A 129 30.86 -43.31 -16.25
C ALA A 129 29.77 -43.34 -15.15
N ASN A 130 29.44 -42.21 -14.52
CA ASN A 130 28.27 -42.06 -13.64
C ASN A 130 27.30 -40.99 -14.13
N ALA A 131 27.30 -40.71 -15.44
CA ALA A 131 26.46 -39.69 -16.08
C ALA A 131 26.57 -38.28 -15.47
N GLY A 132 27.71 -37.97 -14.82
CA GLY A 132 27.97 -36.68 -14.18
C GLY A 132 27.41 -36.54 -12.76
N TYR A 133 26.82 -37.58 -12.17
CA TYR A 133 26.35 -37.55 -10.78
C TYR A 133 27.49 -37.81 -9.80
N GLY A 134 27.99 -36.75 -9.17
CA GLY A 134 28.96 -36.85 -8.08
C GLY A 134 28.35 -37.51 -6.84
N LYS A 135 29.12 -38.36 -6.17
CA LYS A 135 28.68 -39.03 -4.94
C LYS A 135 29.47 -38.50 -3.73
N PRO A 136 28.80 -37.98 -2.68
CA PRO A 136 29.45 -37.70 -1.40
C PRO A 136 29.95 -38.98 -0.72
N LYS A 137 30.84 -38.87 0.26
CA LYS A 137 31.19 -40.01 1.11
C LYS A 137 29.95 -40.48 1.89
N THR A 138 29.95 -41.73 2.33
CA THR A 138 28.82 -42.33 3.07
C THR A 138 28.44 -41.53 4.33
N SER A 139 29.39 -40.87 5.00
CA SER A 139 29.15 -39.99 6.14
C SER A 139 28.47 -38.66 5.79
N ASP A 140 28.54 -38.26 4.52
CA ASP A 140 28.16 -36.92 4.04
C ASP A 140 26.89 -36.99 3.15
N LEU A 141 26.26 -38.18 3.07
CA LEU A 141 25.01 -38.38 2.34
C LEU A 141 23.90 -37.55 2.98
N GLU A 142 23.15 -36.84 2.14
CA GLU A 142 22.07 -35.98 2.59
C GLU A 142 20.88 -36.10 1.66
N TYR A 143 19.71 -36.42 2.22
CA TYR A 143 18.43 -36.53 1.51
C TYR A 143 17.28 -36.69 2.51
N ILE A 144 16.07 -36.35 2.07
CA ILE A 144 14.83 -36.65 2.79
C ILE A 144 14.18 -37.86 2.15
N SER A 145 13.98 -38.92 2.91
CA SER A 145 13.31 -40.13 2.43
C SER A 145 11.81 -40.09 2.72
N ILE A 146 11.01 -40.46 1.71
CA ILE A 146 9.55 -40.46 1.73
C ILE A 146 9.05 -41.85 1.35
N LYS A 147 8.11 -42.39 2.12
CA LYS A 147 7.50 -43.70 1.86
C LYS A 147 6.05 -43.51 1.42
N GLY A 148 5.68 -44.05 0.26
CA GLY A 148 4.33 -43.88 -0.31
C GLY A 148 3.20 -44.61 0.45
N GLY A 149 3.56 -45.51 1.37
CA GLY A 149 2.59 -46.24 2.19
C GLY A 149 1.96 -47.46 1.50
N PRO A 150 0.90 -48.05 2.08
CA PRO A 150 0.28 -47.63 3.34
C PRO A 150 1.21 -47.96 4.53
N GLY A 151 1.33 -47.04 5.49
CA GLY A 151 2.16 -47.23 6.70
C GLY A 151 1.78 -48.46 7.55
N ILE A 152 2.48 -48.68 8.67
CA ILE A 152 2.26 -49.84 9.55
C ILE A 152 0.80 -49.88 10.03
N GLY A 153 0.03 -50.88 9.57
CA GLY A 153 -1.29 -51.21 10.11
C GLY A 153 -2.40 -51.25 9.05
N GLY A 154 -2.40 -52.28 8.20
CA GLY A 154 -3.50 -52.59 7.28
C GLY A 154 -4.72 -53.18 8.00
N GLY A 155 -5.42 -52.35 8.77
CA GLY A 155 -6.72 -52.67 9.34
C GLY A 155 -7.55 -51.40 9.59
N PRO A 156 -8.89 -51.45 9.48
CA PRO A 156 -9.78 -50.30 9.68
C PRO A 156 -9.83 -49.74 11.12
N GLN A 157 -8.83 -50.05 11.97
CA GLN A 157 -8.80 -49.74 13.41
C GLN A 157 -7.46 -49.20 13.94
N SER A 158 -6.43 -48.97 13.11
CA SER A 158 -5.22 -48.28 13.58
C SER A 158 -5.48 -46.78 13.65
N GLN A 159 -5.67 -46.23 14.85
CA GLN A 159 -5.70 -44.78 15.06
C GLN A 159 -4.39 -44.17 14.54
N GLY A 160 -4.47 -43.31 13.52
CA GLY A 160 -3.32 -42.63 12.93
C GLY A 160 -2.64 -43.31 11.74
N ALA A 161 -3.35 -44.15 10.97
CA ALA A 161 -2.87 -44.66 9.68
C ALA A 161 -3.67 -44.07 8.50
N ASN A 162 -3.10 -44.07 7.29
CA ASN A 162 -3.80 -43.63 6.07
C ASN A 162 -5.05 -44.50 5.83
N ILE A 163 -6.18 -43.85 5.54
CA ILE A 163 -7.41 -44.55 5.19
C ILE A 163 -7.27 -45.11 3.79
N TRP A 164 -7.39 -46.43 3.65
CA TRP A 164 -7.38 -47.10 2.34
C TRP A 164 -8.77 -47.04 1.70
N ASP A 165 -8.91 -46.26 0.63
CA ASP A 165 -10.12 -46.18 -0.18
C ASP A 165 -9.78 -46.04 -1.67
N VAL A 166 -10.27 -46.96 -2.49
CA VAL A 166 -10.04 -46.99 -3.93
C VAL A 166 -10.92 -45.96 -4.67
N GLY A 167 -12.13 -45.69 -4.16
CA GLY A 167 -13.09 -44.80 -4.80
C GLY A 167 -12.78 -43.32 -4.61
N ALA A 168 -11.97 -42.99 -3.59
CA ALA A 168 -11.59 -41.62 -3.24
C ALA A 168 -10.08 -41.35 -3.45
N ASP A 169 -9.40 -42.17 -4.25
CA ASP A 169 -7.97 -42.05 -4.53
C ASP A 169 -7.10 -41.98 -3.25
N ARG A 170 -7.23 -42.97 -2.36
CA ARG A 170 -6.48 -43.08 -1.10
C ARG A 170 -5.68 -44.38 -0.99
N GLN A 171 -5.23 -44.91 -2.13
CA GLN A 171 -4.44 -46.15 -2.17
C GLN A 171 -2.98 -45.90 -1.76
N SER A 172 -2.30 -45.00 -2.47
CA SER A 172 -0.89 -44.65 -2.21
C SER A 172 -0.71 -43.13 -2.19
N ASN A 173 0.19 -42.66 -1.34
CA ASN A 173 0.51 -41.24 -1.21
C ASN A 173 1.43 -40.77 -2.34
N LEU A 174 2.22 -41.68 -2.89
CA LEU A 174 3.12 -41.46 -4.01
C LEU A 174 2.65 -42.24 -5.24
N GLU A 175 1.33 -42.38 -5.40
CA GLU A 175 0.76 -42.99 -6.58
C GLU A 175 1.15 -42.20 -7.83
N LEU A 176 1.56 -42.92 -8.87
CA LEU A 176 1.98 -42.35 -10.13
C LEU A 176 1.09 -42.93 -11.24
N ASP A 177 -0.10 -42.37 -11.37
CA ASP A 177 -1.02 -42.65 -12.46
C ASP A 177 -0.98 -41.52 -13.50
N LEU A 178 -0.49 -41.82 -14.69
CA LEU A 178 -0.35 -40.81 -15.73
C LEU A 178 -1.65 -40.58 -16.51
N VAL A 179 -2.69 -41.40 -16.33
CA VAL A 179 -4.03 -41.11 -16.87
C VAL A 179 -4.61 -39.88 -16.19
N SER A 180 -4.52 -39.84 -14.86
CA SER A 180 -4.89 -38.68 -14.03
C SER A 180 -3.81 -37.59 -14.07
N GLY A 181 -2.56 -37.99 -14.23
CA GLY A 181 -1.38 -37.13 -14.30
C GLY A 181 -0.65 -37.00 -12.96
N SER A 182 0.43 -36.24 -12.89
CA SER A 182 1.12 -35.96 -11.62
C SER A 182 1.76 -34.57 -11.68
N THR A 183 1.82 -33.88 -10.54
CA THR A 183 2.42 -32.55 -10.44
C THR A 183 3.37 -32.47 -9.25
N VAL A 184 4.57 -31.94 -9.48
CA VAL A 184 5.54 -31.63 -8.42
C VAL A 184 5.73 -30.12 -8.35
N GLU A 185 5.50 -29.53 -7.18
CA GLU A 185 5.66 -28.10 -6.91
C GLU A 185 6.66 -27.90 -5.77
N PHE A 186 7.49 -26.87 -5.84
CA PHE A 186 8.41 -26.49 -4.76
C PHE A 186 8.97 -25.09 -4.99
N TRP A 187 9.33 -24.43 -3.89
CA TRP A 187 10.17 -23.24 -3.91
C TRP A 187 11.65 -23.63 -3.83
N LEU A 188 12.48 -23.00 -4.64
CA LEU A 188 13.92 -23.26 -4.68
C LEU A 188 14.69 -21.93 -4.73
N LYS A 189 15.77 -21.87 -3.97
CA LYS A 189 16.77 -20.80 -4.06
C LYS A 189 18.16 -21.39 -4.17
N LYS A 190 18.92 -20.95 -5.17
CA LYS A 190 20.25 -21.49 -5.45
C LYS A 190 21.21 -20.36 -5.81
N GLU A 191 22.43 -20.42 -5.27
CA GLU A 191 23.47 -19.43 -5.54
C GLU A 191 24.32 -19.80 -6.76
N ALA A 192 24.81 -21.04 -6.83
CA ALA A 192 25.69 -21.49 -7.90
C ALA A 192 25.68 -23.02 -8.07
N PHE A 193 26.16 -23.50 -9.22
CA PHE A 193 26.49 -24.91 -9.41
C PHE A 193 27.99 -25.14 -9.15
N ASP A 194 28.34 -26.07 -8.26
CA ASP A 194 29.72 -26.57 -8.13
C ASP A 194 29.91 -27.84 -8.96
N THR A 195 30.29 -27.63 -10.23
CA THR A 195 30.51 -28.73 -11.17
C THR A 195 31.74 -29.57 -10.85
N THR A 196 32.62 -29.10 -9.96
CA THR A 196 33.72 -29.94 -9.46
C THR A 196 33.19 -31.06 -8.56
N LYS A 197 32.06 -30.83 -7.89
CA LYS A 197 31.40 -31.78 -6.99
C LYS A 197 30.41 -32.67 -7.71
N THR A 198 29.52 -32.07 -8.51
CA THR A 198 28.55 -32.81 -9.30
C THR A 198 28.12 -32.01 -10.52
N HIS A 199 27.98 -32.65 -11.69
CA HIS A 199 27.45 -31.98 -12.87
C HIS A 199 25.91 -31.89 -12.85
N LYS A 200 25.27 -32.80 -12.11
CA LYS A 200 23.81 -32.89 -11.97
C LYS A 200 23.42 -32.98 -10.51
N GLU A 201 22.42 -32.21 -10.09
CA GLU A 201 21.84 -32.23 -8.75
C GLU A 201 20.40 -32.74 -8.84
N VAL A 202 19.92 -33.48 -7.85
CA VAL A 202 18.59 -34.10 -7.90
C VAL A 202 17.67 -33.42 -6.90
N VAL A 203 16.53 -32.92 -7.39
CA VAL A 203 15.51 -32.32 -6.54
C VAL A 203 14.59 -33.41 -5.99
N PHE A 204 14.07 -34.28 -6.88
CA PHE A 204 13.12 -35.32 -6.52
C PHE A 204 13.34 -36.59 -7.35
N ASP A 205 13.37 -37.75 -6.70
CA ASP A 205 13.54 -39.06 -7.34
C ASP A 205 12.58 -40.10 -6.75
N LEU A 206 11.47 -40.34 -7.44
CA LEU A 206 10.45 -41.33 -7.12
C LEU A 206 10.69 -42.62 -7.89
N TRP A 207 10.75 -43.75 -7.18
CA TRP A 207 11.02 -45.07 -7.77
C TRP A 207 10.13 -46.15 -7.14
N ASN A 208 9.70 -47.13 -7.93
CA ASN A 208 8.82 -48.21 -7.47
C ASN A 208 9.55 -49.45 -6.92
N SER A 209 10.85 -49.34 -6.67
CA SER A 209 11.70 -50.40 -6.12
C SER A 209 12.02 -51.58 -7.07
N GLU A 210 11.67 -51.46 -8.36
CA GLU A 210 11.98 -52.45 -9.39
C GLU A 210 13.32 -52.21 -10.08
N LEU A 211 13.98 -53.29 -10.54
CA LEU A 211 15.22 -53.16 -11.30
C LEU A 211 14.97 -52.45 -12.64
N THR A 212 15.94 -51.68 -13.13
CA THR A 212 15.85 -50.95 -14.42
C THR A 212 15.65 -51.86 -15.64
N SER A 213 15.93 -53.16 -15.52
CA SER A 213 15.67 -54.18 -16.55
C SER A 213 14.29 -54.83 -16.44
N SER A 214 13.51 -54.52 -15.40
CA SER A 214 12.18 -55.06 -15.17
C SER A 214 11.18 -54.38 -16.11
N ASN A 215 10.24 -55.16 -16.65
CA ASN A 215 9.09 -54.59 -17.37
C ASN A 215 8.16 -53.79 -16.44
N LEU A 216 8.27 -54.01 -15.12
CA LEU A 216 7.58 -53.26 -14.09
C LEU A 216 8.36 -52.02 -13.63
N TYR A 217 9.51 -51.69 -14.22
CA TYR A 217 10.33 -50.56 -13.76
C TYR A 217 9.57 -49.22 -13.83
N GLY A 218 9.49 -48.50 -12.71
CA GLY A 218 8.75 -47.24 -12.62
C GLY A 218 9.58 -46.14 -11.99
N ARG A 219 9.73 -44.99 -12.65
CA ARG A 219 10.49 -43.85 -12.10
C ARG A 219 10.03 -42.49 -12.61
N LEU A 220 9.94 -41.51 -11.71
CA LEU A 220 9.78 -40.08 -11.98
C LEU A 220 10.93 -39.33 -11.29
N ARG A 221 11.77 -38.64 -12.06
CA ARG A 221 12.95 -37.94 -11.52
C ARG A 221 13.12 -36.55 -12.13
N ILE A 222 13.39 -35.58 -11.26
CA ILE A 222 13.66 -34.18 -11.60
C ILE A 222 15.11 -33.85 -11.22
N ASP A 223 15.92 -33.52 -12.23
CA ASP A 223 17.33 -33.17 -12.09
C ASP A 223 17.58 -31.73 -12.53
N LEU A 224 18.57 -31.08 -11.91
CA LEU A 224 19.17 -29.82 -12.32
C LEU A 224 20.52 -30.10 -12.97
N THR A 225 20.81 -29.47 -14.11
CA THR A 225 22.09 -29.65 -14.83
C THR A 225 22.92 -28.37 -14.85
N GLY A 226 24.16 -28.45 -14.39
CA GLY A 226 25.14 -27.35 -14.48
C GLY A 226 25.78 -27.21 -15.86
N SER A 227 26.45 -26.08 -16.09
CA SER A 227 27.00 -25.66 -17.39
C SER A 227 28.13 -26.53 -17.98
N SER A 228 28.63 -27.55 -17.26
CA SER A 228 29.69 -28.46 -17.72
C SER A 228 29.22 -29.88 -18.04
N ALA A 229 27.92 -30.17 -17.98
CA ALA A 229 27.38 -31.44 -18.46
C ALA A 229 27.46 -31.53 -20.01
N ALA A 230 27.57 -32.73 -20.59
CA ALA A 230 27.55 -32.92 -22.05
C ALA A 230 26.24 -32.42 -22.73
N ASP A 231 25.21 -32.17 -21.91
CA ASP A 231 23.90 -31.63 -22.28
C ASP A 231 23.78 -30.10 -21.99
N ALA A 232 24.90 -29.41 -21.70
CA ALA A 232 24.89 -28.03 -21.23
C ALA A 232 24.68 -26.99 -22.33
N GLY A 233 23.81 -25.99 -22.05
CA GLY A 233 23.73 -24.74 -22.80
C GLY A 233 22.31 -24.20 -23.02
N ALA A 234 21.32 -25.08 -23.01
CA ALA A 234 19.90 -24.73 -23.01
C ALA A 234 19.19 -25.70 -22.06
N ASP A 235 18.36 -25.19 -21.16
CA ASP A 235 17.43 -25.94 -20.32
C ASP A 235 18.06 -26.68 -19.11
N PRO A 236 18.04 -26.04 -17.92
CA PRO A 236 18.63 -26.59 -16.69
C PRO A 236 17.80 -27.67 -15.99
N PHE A 237 16.47 -27.69 -16.15
CA PHE A 237 15.64 -28.77 -15.59
C PHE A 237 15.55 -29.95 -16.55
N ARG A 238 15.82 -31.15 -16.02
CA ARG A 238 15.69 -32.41 -16.75
C ARG A 238 14.70 -33.32 -16.06
N LEU A 239 13.81 -33.89 -16.86
CA LEU A 239 12.78 -34.80 -16.39
C LEU A 239 13.02 -36.20 -16.95
N THR A 240 12.89 -37.20 -16.10
CA THR A 240 12.87 -38.62 -16.48
C THR A 240 11.56 -39.23 -16.00
N LEU A 241 10.84 -39.88 -16.91
CA LEU A 241 9.61 -40.60 -16.61
C LEU A 241 9.59 -41.90 -17.39
N MET A 242 9.61 -43.03 -16.68
CA MET A 242 9.75 -44.36 -17.26
C MET A 242 8.75 -45.34 -16.65
N SER A 243 8.15 -46.18 -17.51
CA SER A 243 7.39 -47.38 -17.18
C SER A 243 7.88 -48.53 -18.06
N GLY A 244 8.61 -49.48 -17.48
CA GLY A 244 9.38 -50.49 -18.21
C GLY A 244 10.36 -49.84 -19.19
N THR A 245 10.16 -50.11 -20.48
CA THR A 245 10.92 -49.52 -21.59
C THR A 245 10.26 -48.31 -22.23
N VAL A 246 9.08 -47.90 -21.76
CA VAL A 246 8.28 -46.80 -22.32
C VAL A 246 8.50 -45.53 -21.50
N GLY A 247 8.63 -44.39 -22.17
CA GLY A 247 8.74 -43.07 -21.56
C GLY A 247 9.85 -42.23 -22.17
N PHE A 248 10.48 -41.40 -21.35
CA PHE A 248 11.62 -40.58 -21.75
C PHE A 248 12.60 -40.40 -20.58
N GLN A 249 13.87 -40.16 -20.92
CA GLN A 249 14.94 -40.00 -19.93
C GLN A 249 15.66 -38.68 -20.18
N THR A 250 15.91 -37.94 -19.10
CA THR A 250 16.70 -36.69 -19.12
C THR A 250 16.24 -35.68 -20.18
N ALA A 251 14.93 -35.61 -20.44
CA ALA A 251 14.37 -34.67 -21.39
C ALA A 251 14.37 -33.25 -20.82
N SER A 252 14.59 -32.27 -21.69
CA SER A 252 14.39 -30.86 -21.34
C SER A 252 12.90 -30.55 -21.19
N VAL A 253 12.55 -29.76 -20.17
CA VAL A 253 11.18 -29.27 -19.94
C VAL A 253 11.04 -27.76 -20.05
N CYS A 254 12.14 -27.01 -20.00
CA CYS A 254 12.12 -25.56 -20.01
C CYS A 254 12.02 -25.00 -21.43
N ALA A 255 11.60 -23.73 -21.55
CA ALA A 255 11.81 -22.98 -22.78
C ALA A 255 13.31 -22.71 -22.98
N SER A 256 13.75 -22.63 -24.24
CA SER A 256 15.17 -22.41 -24.59
C SER A 256 15.78 -21.10 -24.08
N THR A 257 14.93 -20.15 -23.66
CA THR A 257 15.34 -18.89 -23.01
C THR A 257 15.67 -19.06 -21.53
N PHE A 258 15.25 -20.15 -20.90
CA PHE A 258 15.47 -20.44 -19.49
C PHE A 258 16.79 -21.20 -19.32
N THR A 259 17.76 -20.57 -18.67
CA THR A 259 19.15 -21.07 -18.61
C THR A 259 19.56 -21.36 -17.17
N THR A 260 20.76 -21.91 -16.96
CA THR A 260 21.30 -22.11 -15.61
C THR A 260 21.37 -20.81 -14.80
N ALA A 261 21.59 -19.66 -15.46
CA ALA A 261 21.62 -18.35 -14.81
C ALA A 261 20.23 -17.91 -14.31
N SER A 262 19.14 -18.46 -14.87
CA SER A 262 17.77 -18.23 -14.42
C SER A 262 17.44 -18.96 -13.11
N ILE A 263 18.31 -19.86 -12.64
CA ILE A 263 18.18 -20.57 -11.36
C ILE A 263 19.23 -20.08 -10.35
N THR A 264 20.44 -19.75 -10.81
CA THR A 264 21.57 -19.35 -9.95
C THR A 264 21.64 -17.84 -9.74
N ASP A 265 20.51 -17.19 -9.49
CA ASP A 265 20.44 -15.75 -9.24
C ASP A 265 20.36 -15.42 -7.74
N ASN A 266 20.42 -16.45 -6.88
CA ASN A 266 20.29 -16.37 -5.42
C ASN A 266 18.96 -15.75 -4.96
N LYS A 267 17.89 -15.92 -5.75
CA LYS A 267 16.52 -15.56 -5.37
C LYS A 267 15.64 -16.79 -5.23
N TRP A 268 14.53 -16.61 -4.54
CA TRP A 268 13.49 -17.61 -4.40
C TRP A 268 12.59 -17.60 -5.63
N HIS A 269 12.42 -18.77 -6.23
CA HIS A 269 11.49 -19.00 -7.33
C HIS A 269 10.60 -20.21 -7.03
N HIS A 270 9.35 -20.14 -7.44
CA HIS A 270 8.44 -21.27 -7.43
C HIS A 270 8.51 -22.03 -8.75
N TYR A 271 8.70 -23.35 -8.67
CA TYR A 271 8.73 -24.23 -9.83
C TYR A 271 7.62 -25.27 -9.73
N ALA A 272 6.89 -25.47 -10.83
CA ALA A 272 5.95 -26.58 -10.96
C ALA A 272 6.17 -27.36 -12.26
N ILE A 273 6.17 -28.69 -12.16
CA ILE A 273 6.25 -29.60 -13.30
C ILE A 273 5.03 -30.52 -13.25
N SER A 274 4.18 -30.44 -14.27
CA SER A 274 3.00 -31.31 -14.40
C SER A 274 3.17 -32.25 -15.60
N VAL A 275 2.78 -33.51 -15.43
CA VAL A 275 2.82 -34.55 -16.48
C VAL A 275 1.48 -35.24 -16.61
N LYS A 276 1.06 -35.56 -17.84
CA LYS A 276 -0.15 -36.33 -18.12
C LYS A 276 -0.03 -37.10 -19.43
N SER A 277 -0.58 -38.31 -19.45
CA SER A 277 -0.69 -39.15 -20.63
C SER A 277 -1.50 -38.45 -21.74
N ALA A 278 -1.00 -38.46 -22.96
CA ALA A 278 -1.61 -37.85 -24.14
C ALA A 278 -1.51 -38.78 -25.36
N SER A 279 -2.32 -38.54 -26.39
CA SER A 279 -2.37 -39.40 -27.59
C SER A 279 -1.05 -39.50 -28.36
N ALA A 280 -0.13 -38.56 -28.17
CA ALA A 280 1.18 -38.50 -28.83
C ALA A 280 2.38 -38.73 -27.87
N GLY A 281 2.14 -39.09 -26.60
CA GLY A 281 3.19 -39.25 -25.59
C GLY A 281 2.74 -38.76 -24.21
N ILE A 282 3.55 -37.93 -23.57
CA ILE A 282 3.27 -37.36 -22.24
C ILE A 282 3.30 -35.83 -22.33
N LEU A 283 2.13 -35.22 -22.14
CA LEU A 283 2.00 -33.76 -22.01
C LEU A 283 2.73 -33.33 -20.74
N THR A 284 3.73 -32.48 -20.90
CA THR A 284 4.56 -31.94 -19.83
C THR A 284 4.47 -30.42 -19.84
N ARG A 285 4.15 -29.83 -18.69
CA ARG A 285 4.12 -28.36 -18.50
C ARG A 285 5.08 -27.95 -17.40
N PHE A 286 5.84 -26.90 -17.68
CA PHE A 286 6.78 -26.29 -16.75
C PHE A 286 6.33 -24.86 -16.43
N TYR A 287 6.26 -24.55 -15.14
CA TYR A 287 5.84 -23.24 -14.63
C TYR A 287 6.94 -22.62 -13.77
N VAL A 288 7.04 -21.29 -13.84
CA VAL A 288 7.94 -20.46 -13.02
C VAL A 288 7.11 -19.34 -12.42
N ASP A 289 7.12 -19.21 -11.10
CA ASP A 289 6.40 -18.15 -10.36
C ASP A 289 4.90 -18.02 -10.71
N GLY A 290 4.26 -19.17 -10.96
CA GLY A 290 2.84 -19.27 -11.33
C GLY A 290 2.58 -19.22 -12.84
N ASP A 291 3.51 -18.68 -13.63
CA ASP A 291 3.37 -18.54 -15.08
C ASP A 291 3.81 -19.79 -15.83
N LEU A 292 3.07 -20.15 -16.88
CA LEU A 292 3.44 -21.25 -17.78
C LEU A 292 4.64 -20.83 -18.64
N ASN A 293 5.81 -21.43 -18.37
CA ASN A 293 7.02 -21.17 -19.12
C ASN A 293 7.08 -21.98 -20.42
N ASN A 294 6.68 -23.26 -20.37
CA ASN A 294 6.74 -24.16 -21.52
C ASN A 294 5.71 -25.30 -21.44
N GLU A 295 5.16 -25.70 -22.59
CA GLU A 295 4.28 -26.86 -22.76
C GLU A 295 4.81 -27.71 -23.92
N THR A 296 5.10 -28.99 -23.66
CA THR A 296 5.64 -29.91 -24.66
C THR A 296 5.07 -31.31 -24.50
N ILE A 297 5.05 -32.10 -25.58
CA ILE A 297 4.75 -33.53 -25.52
C ILE A 297 6.07 -34.28 -25.63
N LEU A 298 6.39 -35.06 -24.60
CA LEU A 298 7.64 -35.81 -24.49
C LEU A 298 7.40 -37.33 -24.63
N GLY A 299 8.43 -38.05 -25.06
CA GLY A 299 8.39 -39.50 -25.28
C GLY A 299 7.65 -39.92 -26.55
N THR A 300 7.33 -41.20 -26.65
CA THR A 300 6.60 -41.81 -27.78
C THR A 300 5.31 -42.44 -27.29
N ALA A 301 4.20 -42.26 -28.01
CA ALA A 301 2.95 -42.96 -27.74
C ALA A 301 3.13 -44.49 -27.80
N ILE A 302 2.45 -45.23 -26.92
CA ILE A 302 2.32 -46.68 -27.06
C ILE A 302 1.24 -46.94 -28.11
N LEU A 303 1.55 -47.77 -29.12
CA LEU A 303 0.53 -48.31 -30.03
C LEU A 303 -0.04 -49.57 -29.39
N ASP A 304 -1.30 -49.51 -28.92
CA ASP A 304 -2.09 -50.70 -28.59
C ASP A 304 -3.28 -50.80 -29.55
N GLY A 305 -3.12 -51.59 -30.61
CA GLY A 305 -4.11 -51.68 -31.70
C GLY A 305 -4.24 -50.39 -32.54
N ASP A 306 -5.48 -49.98 -32.82
CA ASP A 306 -5.85 -48.79 -33.63
C ASP A 306 -6.01 -47.51 -32.78
N SER A 307 -5.55 -47.54 -31.52
CA SER A 307 -5.65 -46.42 -30.57
C SER A 307 -4.29 -46.15 -29.93
N SER A 308 -3.85 -44.89 -29.95
CA SER A 308 -2.64 -44.47 -29.25
C SER A 308 -2.96 -44.16 -27.79
N VAL A 309 -2.44 -44.99 -26.88
CA VAL A 309 -2.60 -44.82 -25.43
C VAL A 309 -1.23 -44.42 -24.86
N GLY A 310 -1.17 -43.44 -23.96
CA GLY A 310 0.09 -43.11 -23.29
C GLY A 310 0.39 -44.09 -22.15
N ILE A 311 1.26 -43.71 -21.21
CA ILE A 311 1.58 -44.55 -20.05
C ILE A 311 0.40 -44.51 -19.07
N ASP A 312 -0.02 -45.67 -18.55
CA ASP A 312 -1.07 -45.80 -17.52
C ASP A 312 -0.47 -45.73 -16.09
N ASN A 313 -1.05 -46.45 -15.13
CA ASN A 313 -0.60 -46.51 -13.74
C ASN A 313 0.73 -47.27 -13.58
N ILE A 314 1.69 -46.66 -12.91
CA ILE A 314 2.95 -47.27 -12.52
C ILE A 314 2.78 -47.92 -11.14
N SER A 315 2.56 -49.24 -11.12
CA SER A 315 2.39 -50.01 -9.89
C SER A 315 3.71 -50.32 -9.16
N GLY A 316 3.65 -50.58 -7.85
CA GLY A 316 4.78 -51.04 -7.03
C GLY A 316 4.95 -50.26 -5.72
N SER A 317 5.99 -50.60 -4.95
CA SER A 317 6.29 -49.93 -3.68
C SER A 317 7.03 -48.62 -3.94
N MET A 318 6.25 -47.55 -4.06
CA MET A 318 6.72 -46.19 -4.31
C MET A 318 7.41 -45.58 -3.08
N VAL A 319 8.66 -45.17 -3.26
CA VAL A 319 9.44 -44.45 -2.25
C VAL A 319 10.27 -43.39 -2.99
N ALA A 320 10.35 -42.20 -2.43
CA ALA A 320 11.02 -41.06 -3.06
C ALA A 320 12.09 -40.46 -2.17
N TYR A 321 13.15 -39.93 -2.79
CA TYR A 321 14.15 -39.09 -2.13
C TYR A 321 14.01 -37.64 -2.64
N ILE A 322 14.07 -36.68 -1.72
CA ILE A 322 14.29 -35.26 -2.03
C ILE A 322 15.77 -34.96 -1.77
N GLY A 323 16.41 -34.29 -2.71
CA GLY A 323 17.78 -33.78 -2.57
C GLY A 323 18.91 -34.73 -3.01
N ALA A 324 18.62 -35.97 -3.42
CA ALA A 324 19.61 -36.88 -4.00
C ALA A 324 18.98 -38.07 -4.75
N LEU A 325 19.79 -38.82 -5.51
CA LEU A 325 19.37 -40.07 -6.15
C LEU A 325 19.05 -41.16 -5.14
N ARG A 326 17.94 -41.87 -5.36
CA ARG A 326 17.55 -43.04 -4.57
C ARG A 326 18.27 -44.31 -5.00
N THR A 327 18.46 -44.49 -6.29
CA THR A 327 19.08 -45.69 -6.87
C THR A 327 19.80 -45.37 -8.17
N ASN A 328 20.57 -46.34 -8.69
CA ASN A 328 21.26 -46.24 -9.96
C ASN A 328 20.31 -45.86 -11.12
N ILE A 329 20.82 -45.09 -12.08
CA ILE A 329 20.03 -44.63 -13.23
C ILE A 329 19.89 -45.72 -14.29
N SER A 330 18.81 -45.67 -15.07
CA SER A 330 18.63 -46.47 -16.28
C SER A 330 19.43 -45.88 -17.45
N GLY A 331 20.02 -46.71 -18.31
CA GLY A 331 20.79 -46.25 -19.46
C GLY A 331 21.37 -47.38 -20.31
N ASN A 332 21.75 -47.06 -21.55
CA ASN A 332 22.24 -48.05 -22.52
C ASN A 332 23.61 -48.61 -22.06
N ASN A 333 23.76 -49.94 -22.09
CA ASN A 333 25.03 -50.68 -21.94
C ASN A 333 25.59 -51.03 -20.54
N GLY A 334 24.77 -51.24 -19.50
CA GLY A 334 25.26 -51.91 -18.26
C GLY A 334 26.31 -51.16 -17.43
N ILE A 335 26.74 -49.96 -17.86
CA ILE A 335 27.79 -49.14 -17.23
C ILE A 335 27.39 -48.70 -15.83
N TYR A 336 26.11 -48.36 -15.61
CA TYR A 336 25.62 -47.81 -14.34
C TYR A 336 25.10 -48.88 -13.37
N HIS A 337 24.89 -50.13 -13.82
CA HIS A 337 24.23 -51.18 -13.03
C HIS A 337 25.10 -51.76 -11.91
N SER A 338 26.42 -51.62 -12.01
CA SER A 338 27.39 -52.10 -11.00
C SER A 338 27.79 -51.03 -9.97
N LEU A 339 27.28 -49.80 -10.10
CA LEU A 339 27.64 -48.67 -9.25
C LEU A 339 26.57 -48.44 -8.17
N ASN A 340 27.00 -48.27 -6.91
CA ASN A 340 26.10 -47.80 -5.85
C ASN A 340 25.98 -46.27 -5.94
N MET A 341 24.90 -45.78 -6.55
CA MET A 341 24.63 -44.35 -6.75
C MET A 341 23.62 -43.76 -5.74
N THR A 342 23.28 -44.50 -4.68
CA THR A 342 22.40 -43.99 -3.63
C THR A 342 23.03 -42.76 -2.97
N GLY A 343 22.30 -41.64 -2.93
CA GLY A 343 22.75 -40.36 -2.43
C GLY A 343 23.70 -39.59 -3.36
N SER A 344 23.88 -40.03 -4.61
CA SER A 344 24.59 -39.26 -5.64
C SER A 344 23.74 -38.09 -6.15
N GLY A 345 24.38 -37.05 -6.67
CA GLY A 345 23.70 -35.84 -7.13
C GLY A 345 23.09 -35.03 -6.00
N LYS A 346 23.77 -35.02 -4.84
CA LYS A 346 23.38 -34.25 -3.64
C LYS A 346 23.13 -32.78 -4.02
N LEU A 347 21.92 -32.30 -3.69
CA LEU A 347 21.43 -30.95 -3.94
C LEU A 347 22.15 -29.93 -3.05
N ASP A 348 22.47 -28.77 -3.63
CA ASP A 348 23.01 -27.63 -2.91
C ASP A 348 22.13 -26.40 -3.19
N ALA A 349 21.06 -26.28 -2.41
CA ALA A 349 20.03 -25.26 -2.55
C ALA A 349 19.16 -25.19 -1.30
N SER A 350 18.45 -24.08 -1.14
CA SER A 350 17.34 -23.95 -0.20
C SER A 350 16.04 -24.42 -0.85
N LEU A 351 15.20 -25.12 -0.09
CA LEU A 351 13.94 -25.67 -0.56
C LEU A 351 12.83 -25.37 0.46
N ASP A 352 11.66 -24.99 -0.05
CA ASP A 352 10.46 -24.68 0.74
C ASP A 352 9.19 -25.19 0.01
N GLU A 353 8.09 -25.37 0.74
CA GLU A 353 6.74 -25.63 0.19
C GLU A 353 6.71 -26.77 -0.86
N PHE A 354 7.30 -27.92 -0.56
CA PHE A 354 7.35 -29.06 -1.48
C PHE A 354 6.01 -29.80 -1.50
N ARG A 355 5.40 -29.94 -2.68
CA ARG A 355 4.11 -30.61 -2.88
C ARG A 355 4.21 -31.66 -3.98
N TYR A 356 3.62 -32.83 -3.71
CA TYR A 356 3.43 -33.89 -4.69
C TYR A 356 1.94 -34.15 -4.88
N TRP A 357 1.44 -33.90 -6.08
CA TRP A 357 0.06 -34.21 -6.49
C TRP A 357 0.03 -35.45 -7.37
N LYS A 358 -0.99 -36.28 -7.14
CA LYS A 358 -1.27 -37.52 -7.85
C LYS A 358 -2.13 -37.30 -9.10
N THR A 359 -2.40 -36.04 -9.41
CA THR A 359 -3.14 -35.59 -10.60
C THR A 359 -2.41 -34.41 -11.27
N GLN A 360 -2.73 -34.15 -12.54
CA GLN A 360 -2.25 -32.96 -13.23
C GLN A 360 -3.02 -31.72 -12.73
N ARG A 361 -2.35 -30.81 -12.04
CA ARG A 361 -2.91 -29.51 -11.65
C ARG A 361 -3.12 -28.62 -12.86
N SER A 362 -4.20 -27.84 -12.88
CA SER A 362 -4.45 -26.90 -13.97
C SER A 362 -3.53 -25.68 -13.88
N SER A 363 -3.30 -24.98 -14.99
CA SER A 363 -2.54 -23.71 -14.97
C SER A 363 -3.18 -22.67 -14.07
N GLN A 364 -4.52 -22.67 -13.96
CA GLN A 364 -5.27 -21.77 -13.08
C GLN A 364 -4.99 -22.08 -11.62
N ASP A 365 -4.96 -23.36 -11.25
CA ASP A 365 -4.65 -23.78 -9.89
C ASP A 365 -3.23 -23.39 -9.49
N ILE A 366 -2.25 -23.65 -10.36
CA ILE A 366 -0.86 -23.29 -10.11
C ILE A 366 -0.72 -21.76 -9.97
N GLY A 367 -1.35 -21.00 -10.86
CA GLY A 367 -1.37 -19.53 -10.80
C GLY A 367 -2.02 -18.97 -9.53
N ARG A 368 -3.01 -19.66 -8.94
CA ARG A 368 -3.71 -19.22 -7.73
C ARG A 368 -3.01 -19.61 -6.42
N TYR A 369 -2.27 -20.72 -6.41
CA TYR A 369 -1.77 -21.35 -5.18
C TYR A 369 -0.24 -21.36 -5.03
N TRP A 370 0.52 -20.75 -5.96
CA TRP A 370 1.99 -20.72 -5.85
C TRP A 370 2.50 -19.80 -4.72
N PHE A 371 1.81 -18.70 -4.45
CA PHE A 371 2.17 -17.69 -3.42
C PHE A 371 1.41 -17.87 -2.09
N THR A 372 0.65 -18.96 -1.95
CA THR A 372 -0.16 -19.24 -0.76
C THR A 372 -0.07 -20.72 -0.36
N GLN A 373 -0.38 -21.02 0.90
CA GLN A 373 -0.48 -22.41 1.37
C GLN A 373 -1.78 -23.07 0.90
N VAL A 374 -1.77 -24.39 0.76
CA VAL A 374 -2.95 -25.19 0.37
C VAL A 374 -3.45 -26.01 1.57
N GLY A 375 -4.75 -26.30 1.61
CA GLY A 375 -5.35 -27.16 2.63
C GLY A 375 -4.93 -28.64 2.48
N GLY A 376 -4.83 -29.34 3.61
CA GLY A 376 -4.55 -30.77 3.67
C GLY A 376 -5.84 -31.60 3.80
N GLY A 377 -5.90 -32.46 4.82
CA GLY A 377 -7.12 -33.18 5.22
C GLY A 377 -7.48 -34.36 4.32
N THR A 378 -6.53 -34.91 3.58
CA THR A 378 -6.76 -36.00 2.62
C THR A 378 -7.38 -37.27 3.21
N ASN A 379 -7.23 -37.53 4.51
CA ASN A 379 -7.82 -38.69 5.19
C ASN A 379 -9.28 -38.45 5.59
N THR A 380 -9.61 -37.23 6.01
CA THR A 380 -10.89 -36.87 6.63
C THR A 380 -11.86 -36.22 5.64
N ASP A 381 -11.34 -35.48 4.67
CA ASP A 381 -12.10 -34.79 3.63
C ASP A 381 -11.78 -35.33 2.22
N THR A 382 -12.72 -35.14 1.29
CA THR A 382 -12.60 -35.59 -0.10
C THR A 382 -12.08 -34.50 -1.04
N ALA A 383 -11.94 -33.26 -0.55
CA ALA A 383 -11.62 -32.09 -1.38
C ALA A 383 -10.21 -32.15 -2.00
N ASN A 384 -9.20 -32.53 -1.22
CA ASN A 384 -7.79 -32.54 -1.63
C ASN A 384 -7.18 -33.94 -1.66
N THR A 385 -7.95 -35.00 -1.91
CA THR A 385 -7.44 -36.40 -1.90
C THR A 385 -6.29 -36.65 -2.87
N ASP A 386 -6.21 -35.83 -3.92
CA ASP A 386 -5.18 -35.82 -4.94
C ASP A 386 -3.81 -35.35 -4.40
N LEU A 387 -3.79 -34.64 -3.26
CA LEU A 387 -2.55 -34.25 -2.60
C LEU A 387 -1.89 -35.47 -1.97
N GLY A 388 -0.73 -35.84 -2.49
CA GLY A 388 0.03 -37.00 -2.05
C GLY A 388 0.83 -36.72 -0.78
N VAL A 389 1.71 -35.73 -0.86
CA VAL A 389 2.64 -35.31 0.21
C VAL A 389 2.79 -33.79 0.16
N TYR A 390 2.86 -33.16 1.34
CA TYR A 390 3.10 -31.72 1.45
C TYR A 390 4.05 -31.40 2.60
N TYR A 391 5.23 -30.87 2.29
CA TYR A 391 6.22 -30.45 3.26
C TYR A 391 6.45 -28.94 3.21
N LYS A 392 6.00 -28.27 4.27
CA LYS A 392 6.20 -26.83 4.47
C LYS A 392 7.45 -26.46 5.25
N PHE A 393 8.03 -27.41 5.99
CA PHE A 393 9.17 -27.17 6.89
C PHE A 393 8.93 -26.15 8.04
N ASN A 394 7.66 -25.92 8.39
CA ASN A 394 7.22 -24.92 9.38
C ASN A 394 7.26 -25.38 10.86
N GLU A 395 7.87 -26.53 11.18
CA GLU A 395 7.75 -27.18 12.50
C GLU A 395 8.51 -26.47 13.64
N GLY A 396 9.36 -25.50 13.31
CA GLY A 396 10.27 -24.85 14.25
C GLY A 396 11.53 -25.67 14.55
N ILE A 397 12.36 -25.20 15.49
CA ILE A 397 13.64 -25.83 15.86
C ILE A 397 13.60 -26.17 17.35
N THR A 398 13.51 -27.45 17.67
CA THR A 398 13.44 -27.92 19.07
C THR A 398 14.81 -27.90 19.75
N GLY A 399 15.90 -27.93 18.98
CA GLY A 399 17.27 -28.10 19.48
C GLY A 399 17.65 -29.57 19.73
N ILE A 400 16.74 -30.50 19.42
CA ILE A 400 16.95 -31.94 19.54
C ILE A 400 17.04 -32.52 18.13
N ALA A 401 18.24 -32.90 17.71
CA ALA A 401 18.51 -33.37 16.34
C ALA A 401 17.60 -34.53 15.90
N ALA A 402 17.23 -35.44 16.81
CA ALA A 402 16.34 -36.58 16.49
C ALA A 402 14.91 -36.14 16.13
N THR A 403 14.43 -35.01 16.67
CA THR A 403 13.13 -34.44 16.33
C THR A 403 13.26 -33.52 15.12
N ASP A 404 14.30 -32.69 15.07
CA ASP A 404 14.51 -31.72 13.99
C ASP A 404 14.86 -32.40 12.64
N SER A 405 15.33 -33.65 12.65
CA SER A 405 15.54 -34.48 11.44
C SER A 405 14.26 -35.09 10.86
N VAL A 406 13.11 -34.94 11.52
CA VAL A 406 11.81 -35.38 11.00
C VAL A 406 11.15 -34.22 10.28
N VAL A 407 10.58 -34.50 9.10
CA VAL A 407 9.79 -33.54 8.32
C VAL A 407 8.33 -33.95 8.40
N LEU A 408 7.46 -33.07 8.89
CA LEU A 408 6.04 -33.35 9.02
C LEU A 408 5.33 -33.25 7.68
N ASP A 409 4.42 -34.19 7.44
CA ASP A 409 3.49 -34.14 6.31
C ASP A 409 2.27 -33.29 6.67
N TYR A 410 2.00 -32.27 5.86
CA TYR A 410 0.87 -31.34 5.98
C TYR A 410 -0.28 -31.70 5.04
N ALA A 411 -0.17 -32.79 4.26
CA ALA A 411 -1.25 -33.24 3.36
C ALA A 411 -2.42 -33.92 4.11
N GLY A 412 -2.25 -34.22 5.40
CA GLY A 412 -3.22 -35.00 6.18
C GLY A 412 -3.02 -36.51 6.08
N ARG A 413 -1.95 -36.95 5.41
CA ARG A 413 -1.51 -38.34 5.38
C ARG A 413 -0.33 -38.54 6.31
N VAL A 414 -0.17 -39.73 6.86
CA VAL A 414 0.88 -40.06 7.83
C VAL A 414 2.14 -40.52 7.09
N THR A 415 2.72 -39.61 6.29
CA THR A 415 3.94 -39.84 5.50
C THR A 415 5.03 -38.83 5.86
N ASN A 416 5.39 -38.75 7.15
CA ASN A 416 6.49 -37.91 7.60
C ASN A 416 7.82 -38.32 6.93
N GLY A 417 8.59 -37.32 6.50
CA GLY A 417 9.91 -37.49 5.91
C GLY A 417 11.00 -37.72 6.95
N ALA A 418 12.00 -38.53 6.61
CA ALA A 418 13.20 -38.71 7.44
C ALA A 418 14.43 -38.12 6.74
N TRP A 419 15.03 -37.09 7.36
CA TRP A 419 16.20 -36.39 6.85
C TRP A 419 17.49 -37.07 7.29
N THR A 420 18.14 -37.74 6.35
CA THR A 420 19.50 -38.29 6.54
C THR A 420 20.53 -37.20 6.31
N GLY A 421 21.54 -37.08 7.16
CA GLY A 421 22.58 -36.05 7.02
C GLY A 421 22.21 -34.68 7.59
N TYR A 422 21.12 -34.59 8.37
CA TYR A 422 20.72 -33.34 9.03
C TYR A 422 21.85 -32.77 9.91
N THR A 423 22.07 -31.46 9.79
CA THR A 423 23.02 -30.71 10.61
C THR A 423 22.32 -29.53 11.27
N GLY A 424 22.73 -29.19 12.50
CA GLY A 424 22.17 -28.04 13.22
C GLY A 424 22.38 -26.75 12.44
N GLY A 425 21.30 -26.02 12.15
CA GLY A 425 21.30 -24.83 11.30
C GLY A 425 20.80 -25.04 9.87
N ALA A 426 20.58 -26.28 9.44
CA ALA A 426 20.00 -26.57 8.12
C ALA A 426 18.51 -26.17 8.00
N ARG A 427 17.80 -26.01 9.12
CA ARG A 427 16.45 -25.43 9.18
C ARG A 427 16.52 -23.95 9.52
N VAL A 428 15.72 -23.13 8.85
CA VAL A 428 15.61 -21.69 9.10
C VAL A 428 14.15 -21.35 9.40
N THR A 429 13.90 -20.39 10.29
CA THR A 429 12.53 -19.96 10.68
C THR A 429 12.08 -18.71 9.93
N ALA A 430 12.20 -18.74 8.60
CA ALA A 430 11.80 -17.69 7.68
C ALA A 430 10.94 -18.28 6.54
N SER A 431 10.41 -17.43 5.66
CA SER A 431 9.45 -17.82 4.61
C SER A 431 10.00 -17.52 3.23
N ALA A 432 10.04 -18.51 2.34
CA ALA A 432 10.41 -18.28 0.94
C ALA A 432 9.44 -17.34 0.21
N ILE A 433 8.14 -17.43 0.53
CA ILE A 433 7.08 -16.63 -0.08
C ILE A 433 7.22 -15.14 0.29
N VAL A 434 7.54 -14.84 1.56
CA VAL A 434 7.73 -13.46 2.01
C VAL A 434 9.09 -12.91 1.54
N GLU A 435 10.16 -13.70 1.57
CA GLU A 435 11.48 -13.28 1.11
C GLU A 435 11.56 -13.04 -0.41
N SER A 436 10.76 -13.77 -1.20
CA SER A 436 10.63 -13.54 -2.65
C SER A 436 9.83 -12.29 -3.00
N SER A 437 9.16 -11.66 -2.02
CA SER A 437 8.16 -10.60 -2.23
C SER A 437 6.92 -11.06 -3.03
N ALA A 438 6.67 -12.38 -3.13
CA ALA A 438 5.45 -12.91 -3.75
C ALA A 438 4.20 -12.59 -2.92
N SER A 439 4.33 -12.57 -1.58
CA SER A 439 3.31 -12.05 -0.67
C SER A 439 3.93 -11.18 0.42
N ALA A 440 3.16 -10.19 0.91
CA ALA A 440 3.56 -9.38 2.05
C ALA A 440 3.55 -10.17 3.37
N THR A 441 2.70 -11.19 3.46
CA THR A 441 2.51 -12.01 4.67
C THR A 441 2.20 -13.47 4.30
N GLU A 442 2.63 -14.39 5.15
CA GLU A 442 2.27 -15.79 5.07
C GLU A 442 1.75 -16.26 6.45
N PHE A 443 0.76 -17.16 6.44
CA PHE A 443 0.26 -17.77 7.66
C PHE A 443 1.36 -18.60 8.34
N LYS A 444 1.55 -18.37 9.64
CA LYS A 444 2.52 -19.12 10.45
C LYS A 444 1.85 -20.35 11.06
N ASP A 445 2.35 -21.54 10.79
CA ASP A 445 1.79 -22.76 11.37
C ASP A 445 2.11 -22.86 12.88
N PRO A 446 1.18 -23.37 13.72
CA PRO A 446 1.43 -23.55 15.14
C PRO A 446 2.41 -24.70 15.40
N ILE A 447 3.32 -24.48 16.35
CA ILE A 447 4.25 -25.52 16.79
C ILE A 447 3.48 -26.58 17.59
N ILE A 448 3.45 -27.82 17.10
CA ILE A 448 2.73 -28.94 17.75
C ILE A 448 3.58 -29.69 18.80
N TYR A 449 4.89 -29.45 18.85
CA TYR A 449 5.77 -30.12 19.79
C TYR A 449 5.66 -29.50 21.19
N SER A 450 5.06 -30.23 22.13
CA SER A 450 4.98 -29.82 23.55
C SER A 450 6.36 -29.70 24.22
N THR A 451 7.39 -30.32 23.65
CA THR A 451 8.77 -30.23 24.13
C THR A 451 9.50 -28.97 23.67
N HIS A 452 8.97 -28.24 22.68
CA HIS A 452 9.63 -27.09 22.07
C HIS A 452 9.86 -25.96 23.10
N PRO A 453 11.07 -25.35 23.16
CA PRO A 453 11.41 -24.35 24.16
C PRO A 453 10.43 -23.17 24.22
N ALA A 454 10.02 -22.64 23.06
CA ALA A 454 9.06 -21.52 22.99
C ALA A 454 7.67 -21.87 23.57
N VAL A 455 7.16 -23.07 23.27
CA VAL A 455 5.85 -23.53 23.77
C VAL A 455 5.91 -23.73 25.29
N LYS A 456 6.97 -24.36 25.79
CA LYS A 456 7.19 -24.53 27.24
C LYS A 456 7.29 -23.20 27.97
N ALA A 457 8.11 -22.28 27.45
CA ALA A 457 8.30 -20.95 28.04
C ALA A 457 6.97 -20.20 28.11
N LYS A 458 6.19 -20.25 27.01
CA LYS A 458 4.89 -19.60 26.95
C LYS A 458 3.88 -20.22 27.92
N LEU A 459 3.80 -21.55 27.98
CA LEU A 459 2.95 -22.26 28.93
C LEU A 459 3.28 -21.89 30.38
N SER A 460 4.57 -21.87 30.73
CA SER A 460 5.03 -21.57 32.09
C SER A 460 4.70 -20.13 32.50
N ALA A 461 4.86 -19.18 31.58
CA ALA A 461 4.51 -17.78 31.79
C ALA A 461 2.99 -17.61 32.02
N LEU A 462 2.16 -18.25 31.21
CA LEU A 462 0.71 -18.20 31.35
C LEU A 462 0.22 -18.87 32.63
N GLN A 463 0.79 -20.02 33.01
CA GLN A 463 0.48 -20.69 34.28
C GLN A 463 0.84 -19.84 35.51
N SER A 464 1.92 -19.08 35.43
CA SER A 464 2.34 -18.17 36.51
C SER A 464 1.37 -16.99 36.63
N SER A 465 0.96 -16.40 35.49
CA SER A 465 -0.03 -15.33 35.46
C SER A 465 -1.41 -15.79 35.97
N GLY A 466 -1.90 -16.92 35.47
CA GLY A 466 -3.18 -17.49 35.89
C GLY A 466 -3.21 -17.87 37.37
N SER A 467 -2.14 -18.47 37.90
CA SER A 467 -2.09 -18.85 39.32
C SER A 467 -2.07 -17.65 40.26
N ALA A 468 -1.45 -16.53 39.86
CA ALA A 468 -1.48 -15.29 40.62
C ALA A 468 -2.90 -14.72 40.73
N HIS A 469 -3.65 -14.70 39.62
CA HIS A 469 -5.06 -14.27 39.61
C HIS A 469 -5.93 -15.18 40.45
N ASP A 470 -5.80 -16.50 40.27
CA ASP A 470 -6.60 -17.50 40.98
C ASP A 470 -6.48 -17.35 42.50
N HIS A 471 -5.27 -17.05 43.02
CA HIS A 471 -5.07 -16.86 44.46
C HIS A 471 -5.79 -15.61 45.02
N THR A 472 -5.97 -14.59 44.19
CA THR A 472 -6.65 -13.35 44.57
C THR A 472 -8.16 -13.37 44.29
N ASN A 473 -8.62 -14.33 43.49
CA ASN A 473 -10.02 -14.41 43.06
C ASN A 473 -10.90 -15.12 44.11
N ASN A 474 -11.60 -14.34 44.92
CA ASN A 474 -12.54 -14.85 45.93
C ASN A 474 -13.78 -15.55 45.34
N ALA A 475 -14.10 -15.35 44.06
CA ALA A 475 -15.26 -15.93 43.40
C ALA A 475 -14.97 -17.30 42.75
N ASN A 476 -13.73 -17.77 42.78
CA ASN A 476 -13.34 -19.06 42.24
C ASN A 476 -14.05 -20.21 42.98
N LEU A 477 -14.77 -21.05 42.23
CA LEU A 477 -15.58 -22.13 42.77
C LEU A 477 -14.75 -23.19 43.50
N PHE A 478 -13.52 -23.46 43.06
CA PHE A 478 -12.67 -24.46 43.71
C PHE A 478 -12.32 -24.04 45.16
N TYR A 479 -12.04 -22.76 45.37
CA TYR A 479 -11.72 -22.23 46.70
C TYR A 479 -12.93 -22.06 47.62
N SER A 480 -14.16 -22.28 47.12
CA SER A 480 -15.37 -22.31 47.96
C SER A 480 -15.51 -23.59 48.79
N PHE A 481 -14.79 -24.66 48.43
CA PHE A 481 -14.79 -25.92 49.19
C PHE A 481 -13.83 -25.87 50.39
N PRO A 482 -14.07 -26.64 51.46
CA PRO A 482 -13.13 -26.73 52.59
C PRO A 482 -11.72 -27.21 52.19
N THR A 483 -10.68 -26.65 52.83
CA THR A 483 -9.27 -26.93 52.52
C THR A 483 -8.90 -28.42 52.54
N TRP A 484 -9.49 -29.21 53.46
CA TRP A 484 -9.21 -30.65 53.53
C TRP A 484 -9.65 -31.40 52.26
N MET A 485 -10.73 -30.96 51.60
CA MET A 485 -11.16 -31.52 50.31
C MET A 485 -10.21 -31.12 49.17
N GLN A 486 -9.73 -29.88 49.20
CA GLN A 486 -8.80 -29.37 48.19
C GLN A 486 -7.44 -30.11 48.26
N GLU A 487 -6.94 -30.33 49.47
CA GLU A 487 -5.69 -31.08 49.70
C GLU A 487 -5.84 -32.55 49.30
N GLU A 488 -6.95 -33.21 49.69
CA GLU A 488 -7.22 -34.60 49.30
C GLU A 488 -7.37 -34.76 47.78
N ASP A 489 -8.03 -33.80 47.10
CA ASP A 489 -8.19 -33.81 45.64
C ASP A 489 -6.84 -33.69 44.92
N SER A 490 -5.94 -32.84 45.43
CA SER A 490 -4.57 -32.70 44.88
C SER A 490 -3.76 -34.00 44.93
N VAL A 491 -4.06 -34.87 45.91
CA VAL A 491 -3.43 -36.19 46.08
C VAL A 491 -4.19 -37.29 45.31
N SER A 492 -5.50 -37.13 45.13
CA SER A 492 -6.41 -38.16 44.59
C SER A 492 -6.70 -38.02 43.08
N GLY A 493 -6.05 -37.09 42.39
CA GLY A 493 -6.10 -36.98 40.92
C GLY A 493 -6.88 -35.79 40.36
N ASN A 494 -7.12 -34.74 41.16
CA ASN A 494 -7.72 -33.46 40.74
C ASN A 494 -9.15 -33.55 40.16
N GLY A 495 -9.92 -34.55 40.57
CA GLY A 495 -11.28 -34.76 40.05
C GLY A 495 -12.25 -33.64 40.43
N LEU A 496 -12.16 -33.13 41.66
CA LEU A 496 -12.96 -31.99 42.11
C LEU A 496 -12.57 -30.72 41.34
N ASN A 497 -11.28 -30.44 41.18
CA ASN A 497 -10.78 -29.30 40.41
C ASN A 497 -11.34 -29.30 38.97
N TYR A 498 -11.24 -30.42 38.27
CA TYR A 498 -11.77 -30.52 36.90
C TYR A 498 -13.29 -30.36 36.82
N LEU A 499 -14.04 -30.91 37.78
CA LEU A 499 -15.49 -30.71 37.82
C LEU A 499 -15.84 -29.23 38.07
N THR A 500 -15.18 -28.58 39.03
CA THR A 500 -15.39 -27.15 39.30
C THR A 500 -14.99 -26.27 38.14
N GLN A 501 -13.96 -26.66 37.37
CA GLN A 501 -13.54 -25.95 36.18
C GLN A 501 -14.58 -26.04 35.05
N ILE A 502 -15.19 -27.21 34.84
CA ILE A 502 -16.25 -27.38 33.83
C ILE A 502 -17.49 -26.55 34.19
N MET A 503 -17.87 -26.53 35.48
CA MET A 503 -18.98 -25.69 35.94
C MET A 503 -18.65 -24.20 35.84
N GLY A 504 -17.44 -23.82 36.29
CA GLY A 504 -16.94 -22.45 36.21
C GLY A 504 -16.90 -21.95 34.78
N SER A 505 -16.50 -22.80 33.82
CA SER A 505 -16.37 -22.38 32.43
C SER A 505 -17.68 -22.09 31.72
N TYR A 506 -18.73 -22.84 32.05
CA TYR A 506 -20.08 -22.52 31.61
C TYR A 506 -20.57 -21.19 32.20
N PHE A 507 -20.36 -20.97 33.51
CA PHE A 507 -20.81 -19.73 34.16
C PHE A 507 -20.03 -18.49 33.71
N ASP A 508 -18.72 -18.61 33.52
CA ASP A 508 -17.89 -17.54 32.98
C ASP A 508 -18.34 -17.17 31.56
N SER A 509 -18.54 -18.16 30.68
CA SER A 509 -19.02 -17.90 29.32
C SER A 509 -20.37 -17.20 29.30
N LEU A 510 -21.33 -17.70 30.10
CA LEU A 510 -22.66 -17.09 30.23
C LEU A 510 -22.59 -15.67 30.81
N HIS A 511 -21.68 -15.41 31.75
CA HIS A 511 -21.49 -14.08 32.31
C HIS A 511 -20.98 -13.09 31.26
N LEU A 512 -19.98 -13.49 30.46
CA LEU A 512 -19.46 -12.66 29.36
C LEU A 512 -20.54 -12.36 28.32
N GLU A 513 -21.39 -13.32 27.99
CA GLU A 513 -22.51 -13.12 27.06
C GLU A 513 -23.56 -12.13 27.61
N ILE A 514 -23.91 -12.24 28.90
CA ILE A 514 -24.85 -11.32 29.56
C ILE A 514 -24.27 -9.91 29.64
N GLU A 515 -22.99 -9.78 29.99
CA GLU A 515 -22.28 -8.50 30.04
C GLU A 515 -22.24 -7.84 28.66
N ALA A 516 -21.91 -8.62 27.62
CA ALA A 516 -21.87 -8.13 26.25
C ALA A 516 -23.23 -7.71 25.70
N LEU A 517 -24.33 -8.33 26.14
CA LEU A 517 -25.70 -7.99 25.72
C LEU A 517 -26.04 -6.52 26.02
N GLY A 518 -25.56 -5.99 27.15
CA GLY A 518 -25.73 -4.59 27.53
C GLY A 518 -25.06 -3.61 26.57
N GLY A 519 -23.90 -3.99 26.01
CA GLY A 519 -23.07 -3.15 25.14
C GLY A 519 -23.37 -3.24 23.64
N LEU A 520 -24.29 -4.10 23.18
CA LEU A 520 -24.55 -4.28 21.75
C LEU A 520 -25.02 -3.00 21.03
N GLN A 521 -25.73 -2.12 21.74
CA GLN A 521 -26.28 -0.88 21.19
C GLN A 521 -25.37 0.33 21.37
N ASP A 522 -24.23 0.18 22.03
CA ASP A 522 -23.34 1.28 22.39
C ASP A 522 -22.79 1.98 21.16
N PHE A 523 -22.60 3.29 21.26
CA PHE A 523 -21.94 4.09 20.24
C PHE A 523 -20.43 4.03 20.47
N GLY A 524 -19.68 3.69 19.43
CA GLY A 524 -18.22 3.56 19.55
C GLY A 524 -17.58 3.13 18.25
N TYR A 525 -16.44 3.74 17.94
CA TYR A 525 -15.59 3.34 16.82
C TYR A 525 -14.70 2.18 17.26
N LEU A 526 -14.64 1.15 16.43
CA LEU A 526 -13.78 -0.01 16.68
C LEU A 526 -12.34 0.35 16.35
N SER A 527 -11.41 -0.12 17.19
CA SER A 527 -10.01 -0.07 16.84
C SER A 527 -9.70 -1.10 15.73
N GLY A 528 -8.59 -0.91 15.02
CA GLY A 528 -8.23 -1.80 13.91
C GLY A 528 -8.07 -3.28 14.28
N SER A 529 -7.92 -3.62 15.56
CA SER A 529 -7.74 -5.00 16.03
C SER A 529 -9.02 -5.70 16.49
N ASP A 530 -10.11 -4.96 16.73
CA ASP A 530 -11.30 -5.53 17.35
C ASP A 530 -12.23 -6.15 16.31
N LYS A 531 -12.73 -7.37 16.59
CA LYS A 531 -13.75 -8.00 15.74
C LYS A 531 -15.05 -7.20 15.83
N PRO A 532 -15.64 -6.79 14.70
CA PRO A 532 -16.84 -5.99 14.69
C PRO A 532 -18.07 -6.81 15.11
N ASN A 533 -19.11 -6.13 15.57
CA ASN A 533 -20.37 -6.79 15.92
C ASN A 533 -21.07 -7.31 14.65
N VAL A 534 -21.29 -8.62 14.62
CA VAL A 534 -21.99 -9.35 13.54
C VAL A 534 -23.42 -8.83 13.30
N TYR A 535 -24.05 -8.26 14.33
CA TYR A 535 -25.43 -7.74 14.25
C TYR A 535 -25.51 -6.26 13.82
N ALA A 536 -24.42 -5.66 13.33
CA ALA A 536 -24.39 -4.24 12.96
C ALA A 536 -25.45 -3.87 11.90
N ASN A 537 -25.75 -4.77 10.96
CA ASN A 537 -26.83 -4.59 9.98
C ASN A 537 -28.21 -4.45 10.65
N ARG A 538 -28.54 -5.35 11.59
CA ARG A 538 -29.80 -5.35 12.33
C ARG A 538 -29.96 -4.10 13.20
N LEU A 539 -28.84 -3.57 13.73
CA LEU A 539 -28.84 -2.31 14.48
C LEU A 539 -29.24 -1.12 13.59
N LEU A 540 -28.79 -1.09 12.33
CA LEU A 540 -29.18 -0.08 11.36
C LEU A 540 -30.66 -0.20 10.95
N GLU A 541 -31.10 -1.41 10.66
CA GLU A 541 -32.50 -1.69 10.28
C GLU A 541 -33.47 -1.33 11.40
N ASN A 542 -33.14 -1.64 12.66
CA ASN A 542 -33.92 -1.22 13.82
C ASN A 542 -34.08 0.31 13.89
N ARG A 543 -33.06 1.07 13.47
CA ARG A 543 -33.09 2.53 13.41
C ARG A 543 -33.68 3.08 12.10
N GLY A 544 -34.22 2.24 11.22
CA GLY A 544 -34.99 2.62 10.04
C GLY A 544 -34.18 2.89 8.76
N ILE A 545 -32.89 2.54 8.71
CA ILE A 545 -32.13 2.48 7.45
C ILE A 545 -32.14 1.04 6.94
N LEU A 546 -32.58 0.82 5.69
CA LEU A 546 -32.42 -0.47 5.03
C LEU A 546 -30.93 -0.66 4.72
N ALA A 547 -30.33 -1.71 5.30
CA ALA A 547 -28.93 -2.05 5.11
C ALA A 547 -28.79 -3.13 4.02
N PRO A 548 -28.56 -2.77 2.74
CA PRO A 548 -28.27 -3.75 1.71
C PRO A 548 -26.99 -4.53 2.03
N GLU A 549 -26.85 -5.74 1.48
CA GLU A 549 -25.58 -6.48 1.52
C GLU A 549 -24.49 -5.69 0.79
N LEU A 550 -23.48 -5.24 1.54
CA LEU A 550 -22.29 -4.60 0.95
C LEU A 550 -21.47 -5.65 0.20
N PHE A 551 -20.77 -5.21 -0.84
CA PHE A 551 -19.85 -6.04 -1.63
C PHE A 551 -20.49 -7.23 -2.36
N PHE A 552 -21.73 -7.06 -2.83
CA PHE A 552 -22.45 -8.08 -3.59
C PHE A 552 -21.69 -8.59 -4.84
N ASP A 553 -20.89 -7.73 -5.47
CA ASP A 553 -20.13 -8.01 -6.69
C ASP A 553 -18.69 -8.52 -6.45
N ALA A 554 -18.34 -8.85 -5.20
CA ALA A 554 -17.05 -9.43 -4.84
C ALA A 554 -16.89 -10.85 -5.40
N ASP A 555 -15.68 -11.20 -5.82
CA ASP A 555 -15.40 -12.55 -6.31
C ASP A 555 -15.39 -13.56 -5.15
N ILE A 556 -15.56 -14.86 -5.45
CA ILE A 556 -15.68 -15.93 -4.44
C ILE A 556 -14.46 -15.97 -3.53
N LEU A 557 -13.25 -15.86 -4.11
CA LEU A 557 -12.00 -15.86 -3.37
C LEU A 557 -11.89 -14.63 -2.45
N GLU A 558 -12.43 -13.49 -2.87
CA GLU A 558 -12.40 -12.25 -2.07
C GLU A 558 -13.32 -12.33 -0.86
N LYS A 559 -14.47 -13.01 -1.01
CA LYS A 559 -15.47 -13.16 0.04
C LYS A 559 -15.13 -14.27 1.04
N LEU A 560 -14.64 -15.42 0.58
CA LEU A 560 -14.47 -16.62 1.40
C LEU A 560 -13.01 -16.92 1.78
N ALA A 561 -12.06 -16.56 0.92
CA ALA A 561 -10.64 -16.88 1.13
C ALA A 561 -9.80 -15.63 1.46
N ASP A 562 -10.46 -14.49 1.70
CA ASP A 562 -9.85 -13.19 2.02
C ASP A 562 -8.68 -12.82 1.07
N ARG A 563 -8.86 -13.06 -0.24
CA ARG A 563 -7.80 -12.82 -1.23
C ARG A 563 -8.33 -12.59 -2.64
N SER A 564 -7.53 -11.90 -3.46
CA SER A 564 -7.69 -11.92 -4.91
C SER A 564 -6.81 -13.02 -5.54
N GLU A 565 -6.84 -13.12 -6.88
CA GLU A 565 -5.97 -14.08 -7.60
C GLU A 565 -4.48 -13.78 -7.42
N ASP A 566 -4.10 -12.54 -7.09
CA ASP A 566 -2.71 -12.08 -7.03
C ASP A 566 -2.26 -11.62 -5.63
N ARG A 567 -3.19 -11.41 -4.68
CA ARG A 567 -2.90 -10.73 -3.40
C ARG A 567 -3.74 -11.27 -2.25
N LEU A 568 -3.13 -11.37 -1.08
CA LEU A 568 -3.81 -11.68 0.19
C LEU A 568 -4.33 -10.40 0.86
N PHE A 569 -5.54 -10.45 1.41
CA PHE A 569 -6.11 -9.37 2.22
C PHE A 569 -5.75 -9.55 3.69
N VAL A 570 -5.62 -8.43 4.41
CA VAL A 570 -5.29 -8.43 5.85
C VAL A 570 -6.51 -8.71 6.72
N LYS A 571 -7.70 -8.37 6.22
CA LYS A 571 -8.97 -8.49 6.94
C LYS A 571 -10.03 -9.10 6.04
N SER A 572 -10.96 -9.81 6.67
CA SER A 572 -12.10 -10.35 5.97
C SER A 572 -13.03 -9.27 5.45
N LEU A 573 -13.64 -9.53 4.31
CA LEU A 573 -14.61 -8.62 3.69
C LEU A 573 -15.84 -8.44 4.58
N ASN A 574 -16.24 -9.49 5.31
CA ASN A 574 -17.35 -9.44 6.26
C ASN A 574 -17.03 -8.55 7.48
N ASP A 575 -15.80 -8.58 7.99
CA ASP A 575 -15.39 -7.65 9.05
C ASP A 575 -15.44 -6.20 8.56
N ILE A 576 -14.93 -5.93 7.36
CA ILE A 576 -14.98 -4.58 6.76
C ILE A 576 -16.43 -4.12 6.61
N LYS A 577 -17.32 -4.99 6.13
CA LYS A 577 -18.76 -4.73 6.02
C LYS A 577 -19.39 -4.35 7.37
N ASN A 578 -19.10 -5.10 8.42
CA ASN A 578 -19.64 -4.82 9.76
C ASN A 578 -19.05 -3.54 10.37
N ILE A 579 -17.79 -3.20 10.08
CA ILE A 579 -17.18 -1.92 10.45
C ILE A 579 -17.90 -0.76 9.77
N ILE A 580 -18.19 -0.85 8.46
CA ILE A 580 -18.92 0.19 7.73
C ILE A 580 -20.32 0.38 8.33
N TYR A 581 -21.05 -0.71 8.58
CA TYR A 581 -22.36 -0.60 9.23
C TYR A 581 -22.29 0.05 10.62
N LYS A 582 -21.28 -0.29 11.42
CA LYS A 582 -21.07 0.32 12.73
C LYS A 582 -20.76 1.82 12.62
N ASN A 583 -19.93 2.22 11.65
CA ASN A 583 -19.61 3.63 11.40
C ASN A 583 -20.86 4.44 10.99
N ILE A 584 -21.72 3.85 10.14
CA ILE A 584 -23.01 4.45 9.78
C ILE A 584 -23.90 4.57 11.02
N TYR A 585 -23.98 3.51 11.85
CA TYR A 585 -24.80 3.52 13.07
C TYR A 585 -24.35 4.62 14.04
N ASN A 586 -23.05 4.78 14.22
CA ASN A 586 -22.47 5.82 15.08
C ASN A 586 -22.81 7.25 14.60
N ASN A 587 -22.85 7.46 13.28
CA ASN A 587 -23.12 8.77 12.68
C ASN A 587 -24.59 8.99 12.30
N LEU A 588 -25.45 8.01 12.54
CA LEU A 588 -26.82 7.98 12.03
C LEU A 588 -27.65 9.17 12.49
N VAL A 589 -27.49 9.58 13.75
CA VAL A 589 -28.20 10.74 14.32
C VAL A 589 -27.87 12.02 13.53
N ASN A 590 -26.60 12.22 13.18
CA ASN A 590 -26.16 13.38 12.41
C ASN A 590 -26.67 13.30 10.97
N ILE A 591 -26.61 12.12 10.34
CA ILE A 591 -27.13 11.88 8.99
C ILE A 591 -28.62 12.22 8.93
N TYR A 592 -29.42 11.75 9.90
CA TYR A 592 -30.86 12.03 9.95
C TYR A 592 -31.19 13.50 10.23
N LYS A 593 -30.45 14.18 11.11
CA LYS A 593 -30.64 15.62 11.36
C LYS A 593 -30.43 16.46 10.10
N THR A 594 -29.54 16.02 9.21
CA THR A 594 -29.22 16.73 7.96
C THR A 594 -29.81 16.07 6.72
N LYS A 595 -30.78 15.15 6.86
CA LYS A 595 -31.34 14.36 5.75
C LYS A 595 -31.83 15.26 4.62
N GLY A 596 -31.53 14.88 3.38
CA GLY A 596 -31.88 15.64 2.19
C GLY A 596 -30.94 16.81 1.86
N THR A 597 -29.91 17.03 2.67
CA THR A 597 -28.86 18.03 2.39
C THR A 597 -27.54 17.35 2.03
N TYR A 598 -26.64 18.08 1.36
CA TYR A 598 -25.28 17.63 1.03
C TYR A 598 -24.53 17.04 2.24
N LYS A 599 -24.71 17.63 3.43
CA LYS A 599 -24.08 17.15 4.67
C LYS A 599 -24.45 15.70 5.00
N SER A 600 -25.70 15.28 4.72
CA SER A 600 -26.10 13.88 4.97
C SER A 600 -25.44 12.90 4.00
N PHE A 601 -25.38 13.25 2.71
CA PHE A 601 -24.72 12.45 1.69
C PHE A 601 -23.21 12.34 1.97
N ARG A 602 -22.55 13.47 2.26
CA ARG A 602 -21.13 13.51 2.61
C ARG A 602 -20.82 12.66 3.83
N ASN A 603 -21.59 12.80 4.91
CA ASN A 603 -21.37 12.01 6.12
C ASN A 603 -21.57 10.50 5.87
N LEU A 604 -22.55 10.11 5.04
CA LEU A 604 -22.73 8.71 4.63
C LEU A 604 -21.52 8.21 3.82
N ILE A 605 -21.10 8.94 2.79
CA ILE A 605 -19.95 8.57 1.94
C ILE A 605 -18.67 8.44 2.77
N ARG A 606 -18.44 9.36 3.72
CA ARG A 606 -17.31 9.28 4.66
C ARG A 606 -17.39 8.07 5.60
N CYS A 607 -18.58 7.57 5.95
CA CYS A 607 -18.72 6.34 6.74
C CYS A 607 -18.27 5.07 5.96
N PHE A 608 -18.34 5.10 4.63
CA PHE A 608 -17.78 4.07 3.75
C PHE A 608 -16.25 4.18 3.58
N GLY A 609 -15.63 5.24 4.13
CA GLY A 609 -14.19 5.50 3.95
C GLY A 609 -13.83 6.07 2.59
N ILE A 610 -14.82 6.54 1.81
CA ILE A 610 -14.62 7.16 0.50
C ILE A 610 -14.56 8.69 0.69
N ASP A 611 -13.67 9.34 -0.06
CA ASP A 611 -13.57 10.80 -0.08
C ASP A 611 -14.65 11.42 -1.00
N GLU A 612 -15.10 12.63 -0.66
CA GLU A 612 -16.02 13.41 -1.49
C GLU A 612 -15.38 13.88 -2.81
N GLU A 613 -14.06 13.80 -2.96
CA GLU A 613 -13.38 14.05 -4.23
C GLU A 613 -13.75 13.02 -5.32
N ILE A 614 -14.15 11.80 -4.93
CA ILE A 614 -14.39 10.69 -5.86
C ILE A 614 -15.86 10.64 -6.30
N LEU A 615 -16.78 10.64 -5.33
CA LEU A 615 -18.22 10.64 -5.57
C LEU A 615 -18.78 12.02 -5.26
N LYS A 616 -19.07 12.79 -6.31
CA LYS A 616 -19.52 14.17 -6.18
C LYS A 616 -21.00 14.30 -6.54
N LEU A 617 -21.71 15.14 -5.79
CA LEU A 617 -23.06 15.58 -6.13
C LEU A 617 -22.98 16.75 -7.13
N ASN A 618 -23.59 16.57 -8.29
CA ASN A 618 -23.74 17.61 -9.30
C ASN A 618 -25.17 18.13 -9.38
N MET A 619 -25.29 19.42 -9.65
CA MET A 619 -26.56 20.09 -9.91
C MET A 619 -26.50 20.77 -11.28
N TYR A 620 -27.37 20.34 -12.18
CA TYR A 620 -27.50 20.88 -13.53
C TYR A 620 -28.81 21.65 -13.66
N GLY A 621 -28.75 22.84 -14.25
CA GLY A 621 -29.95 23.61 -14.59
C GLY A 621 -30.52 23.16 -15.93
N ASN A 622 -31.81 22.82 -15.95
CA ASN A 622 -32.46 22.42 -17.19
C ASN A 622 -32.95 23.65 -17.97
N ASN A 623 -32.37 23.87 -19.16
CA ASN A 623 -32.72 24.95 -20.10
C ASN A 623 -32.64 26.36 -19.48
N VAL A 624 -31.54 26.63 -18.76
CA VAL A 624 -31.29 27.89 -18.05
C VAL A 624 -30.09 28.61 -18.67
N GLU A 625 -30.23 29.92 -18.86
CA GLU A 625 -29.08 30.80 -19.09
C GLU A 625 -28.42 31.11 -17.75
N TYR A 626 -27.17 30.67 -17.57
CA TYR A 626 -26.42 30.85 -16.34
C TYR A 626 -25.22 31.76 -16.59
N GLU A 627 -25.09 32.79 -15.74
CA GLU A 627 -23.90 33.63 -15.68
C GLU A 627 -22.84 32.91 -14.86
N LEU A 628 -21.63 32.71 -15.41
CA LEU A 628 -20.52 32.12 -14.66
C LEU A 628 -20.10 33.09 -13.56
N ARG A 629 -20.50 32.75 -12.33
CA ARG A 629 -20.14 33.43 -11.09
C ARG A 629 -19.06 32.64 -10.36
N ASP A 630 -18.38 33.34 -9.46
CA ASP A 630 -17.41 32.75 -8.54
C ASP A 630 -18.13 31.95 -7.44
N ASN A 631 -18.64 30.76 -7.82
CA ASN A 631 -19.22 29.82 -6.88
C ASN A 631 -18.13 28.94 -6.29
N ARG A 632 -18.18 28.74 -4.97
CA ARG A 632 -17.22 27.94 -4.23
C ARG A 632 -17.91 26.98 -3.29
N THR A 633 -17.21 25.90 -2.96
CA THR A 633 -17.60 24.90 -1.96
C THR A 633 -16.52 24.79 -0.91
N ASN A 634 -16.93 24.74 0.36
CA ASN A 634 -16.00 24.51 1.45
C ASN A 634 -15.75 23.01 1.57
N ILE A 635 -14.49 22.63 1.41
CA ILE A 635 -14.05 21.25 1.49
C ILE A 635 -12.91 21.13 2.50
N ASP A 636 -12.80 19.96 3.11
CA ASP A 636 -11.66 19.65 3.99
C ASP A 636 -10.54 19.09 3.11
N THR A 637 -9.58 19.93 2.73
CA THR A 637 -8.45 19.49 1.90
C THR A 637 -7.36 18.92 2.80
N LYS A 638 -6.98 17.67 2.55
CA LYS A 638 -5.82 17.03 3.20
C LYS A 638 -4.52 17.57 2.61
N GLU A 639 -3.67 18.13 3.44
CA GLU A 639 -2.36 18.67 3.04
C GLU A 639 -1.25 18.20 3.97
N ARG A 640 -0.05 18.01 3.42
CA ARG A 640 1.17 17.78 4.20
C ARG A 640 1.90 19.10 4.43
N LEU A 641 2.17 19.42 5.68
CA LEU A 641 2.85 20.64 6.09
C LEU A 641 4.25 20.32 6.59
N ALA A 642 5.27 21.05 6.16
CA ALA A 642 6.60 20.96 6.76
C ALA A 642 6.55 21.44 8.22
N ASP A 643 6.95 20.58 9.16
CA ASP A 643 6.81 20.84 10.59
C ASP A 643 8.10 21.38 11.21
N PHE A 644 8.06 22.64 11.67
CA PHE A 644 9.15 23.28 12.41
C PHE A 644 8.81 23.49 13.90
N VAL A 645 7.67 23.01 14.40
CA VAL A 645 7.16 23.36 15.74
C VAL A 645 7.94 22.65 16.86
N THR A 646 8.28 21.38 16.64
CA THR A 646 8.88 20.52 17.66
C THR A 646 10.34 20.94 17.97
N VAL A 647 10.78 20.92 19.23
CA VAL A 647 12.11 21.41 19.69
C VAL A 647 13.30 20.86 18.86
N GLY A 648 13.23 19.62 18.35
CA GLY A 648 14.24 19.03 17.47
C GLY A 648 14.22 19.48 16.00
N ARG A 649 13.24 20.32 15.60
CA ARG A 649 12.97 20.78 14.22
C ARG A 649 12.95 22.31 14.10
N GLN A 650 12.90 23.04 15.22
CA GLN A 650 12.86 24.51 15.24
C GLN A 650 14.08 25.17 14.58
N GLY A 651 15.20 24.46 14.49
CA GLY A 651 16.40 24.89 13.78
C GLY A 651 16.52 24.34 12.35
N ALA A 652 15.50 23.66 11.81
CA ALA A 652 15.52 23.07 10.48
C ALA A 652 15.06 24.07 9.40
N SER A 653 15.55 23.89 8.18
CA SER A 653 15.20 24.76 7.04
C SER A 653 15.00 23.94 5.77
N VAL A 654 14.15 24.43 4.86
CA VAL A 654 14.02 23.90 3.50
C VAL A 654 14.43 24.99 2.54
N PHE A 655 15.38 24.73 1.64
CA PHE A 655 15.92 25.71 0.71
C PHE A 655 16.21 25.11 -0.67
N GLN A 656 16.36 25.93 -1.71
CA GLN A 656 16.57 25.42 -3.07
C GLN A 656 17.91 24.70 -3.20
N TYR A 657 17.88 23.51 -3.78
CA TYR A 657 19.06 22.67 -4.03
C TYR A 657 18.78 21.66 -5.13
N SER A 658 19.78 21.35 -5.96
CA SER A 658 19.68 20.33 -6.99
C SER A 658 19.62 18.92 -6.39
N SER A 659 18.86 18.04 -7.02
CA SER A 659 18.72 16.64 -6.63
C SER A 659 19.50 15.75 -7.58
N SER A 660 20.34 14.86 -7.05
CA SER A 660 21.04 13.85 -7.85
C SER A 660 20.10 12.85 -8.55
N ALA A 661 18.85 12.75 -8.08
CA ALA A 661 17.84 11.90 -8.68
C ALA A 661 17.22 12.50 -9.96
N ASN A 662 17.37 13.81 -10.20
CA ASN A 662 16.77 14.48 -11.36
C ASN A 662 17.73 15.52 -11.96
N SER A 663 18.22 15.23 -13.16
CA SER A 663 19.16 16.07 -13.91
C SER A 663 18.57 17.39 -14.43
N ASN A 664 17.25 17.60 -14.34
CA ASN A 664 16.60 18.86 -14.70
C ASN A 664 16.60 19.90 -13.57
N THR A 665 17.08 19.53 -12.38
CA THR A 665 17.02 20.40 -11.20
C THR A 665 18.18 21.39 -11.12
N THR A 666 17.89 22.58 -10.60
CA THR A 666 18.85 23.68 -10.45
C THR A 666 18.86 24.22 -9.02
N ASN A 667 19.98 24.81 -8.59
CA ASN A 667 20.23 25.16 -7.18
C ASN A 667 19.65 26.51 -6.71
N TYR A 668 19.24 27.36 -7.65
CA TYR A 668 18.75 28.71 -7.38
C TYR A 668 18.01 29.21 -8.62
N ILE A 669 17.15 30.21 -8.44
CA ILE A 669 16.53 30.94 -9.55
C ILE A 669 17.58 31.85 -10.17
N THR A 670 17.88 31.62 -11.44
CA THR A 670 18.94 32.33 -12.16
C THR A 670 18.61 33.81 -12.32
N GLY A 671 19.56 34.69 -11.96
CA GLY A 671 19.46 36.12 -12.23
C GLY A 671 19.84 36.49 -13.66
N SER A 672 19.34 37.63 -14.15
CA SER A 672 19.70 38.17 -15.47
C SER A 672 19.72 39.69 -15.45
N ILE A 673 20.74 40.28 -16.09
CA ILE A 673 20.83 41.72 -16.32
C ILE A 673 19.76 42.23 -17.30
N ASN A 674 19.13 41.33 -18.07
CA ASN A 674 18.04 41.67 -18.99
C ASN A 674 16.69 41.82 -18.27
N LEU A 675 16.61 41.51 -16.97
CA LEU A 675 15.47 41.84 -16.12
C LEU A 675 15.43 43.34 -15.74
N THR A 676 16.14 44.18 -16.49
CA THR A 676 16.09 45.63 -16.40
C THR A 676 14.94 46.14 -17.26
N GLY A 677 14.20 47.18 -16.81
CA GLY A 677 13.11 47.77 -17.61
C GLY A 677 11.68 47.40 -17.19
N GLY A 678 11.44 47.11 -15.90
CA GLY A 678 10.09 47.13 -15.34
C GLY A 678 9.44 45.78 -15.02
N TYR A 679 10.25 44.75 -14.76
CA TYR A 679 9.77 43.45 -14.28
C TYR A 679 9.35 43.52 -12.81
N ALA A 680 8.48 42.60 -12.39
CA ALA A 680 8.01 42.46 -11.02
C ALA A 680 8.21 41.03 -10.54
N SER A 681 8.18 40.80 -9.24
CA SER A 681 8.18 39.45 -8.67
C SER A 681 7.29 39.37 -7.44
N THR A 682 6.77 38.16 -7.19
CA THR A 682 5.97 37.82 -6.02
C THR A 682 6.49 36.52 -5.42
N LEU A 683 6.92 36.56 -4.16
CA LEU A 683 7.21 35.38 -3.35
C LEU A 683 6.04 35.18 -2.37
N GLU A 684 5.39 34.03 -2.43
CA GLU A 684 4.20 33.70 -1.66
C GLU A 684 4.43 32.42 -0.86
N VAL A 685 4.04 32.42 0.42
CA VAL A 685 4.18 31.27 1.32
C VAL A 685 2.93 31.13 2.18
N ASP A 686 2.41 29.90 2.23
CA ASP A 686 1.30 29.53 3.09
C ASP A 686 1.82 28.97 4.42
N VAL A 687 1.47 29.66 5.51
CA VAL A 687 1.94 29.35 6.86
C VAL A 687 0.76 29.05 7.77
N LEU A 688 0.82 27.92 8.46
CA LEU A 688 -0.08 27.56 9.55
C LEU A 688 0.62 27.80 10.90
N PHE A 689 0.01 28.65 11.71
CA PHE A 689 0.46 28.95 13.06
C PHE A 689 -0.20 27.97 14.04
N PRO A 690 0.54 27.02 14.64
CA PRO A 690 -0.04 26.01 15.51
C PRO A 690 -0.62 26.64 16.77
N LYS A 691 -1.58 25.96 17.40
CA LYS A 691 -2.08 26.36 18.71
C LYS A 691 -0.98 26.21 19.78
N LYS A 692 -0.71 27.25 20.55
CA LYS A 692 0.16 27.13 21.73
C LYS A 692 -0.53 26.33 22.83
N LEU A 693 0.18 25.36 23.38
CA LEU A 693 -0.31 24.55 24.49
C LEU A 693 -0.04 25.25 25.82
N SER A 694 -0.96 25.13 26.77
CA SER A 694 -0.72 25.57 28.14
C SER A 694 0.41 24.77 28.78
N GLN A 695 1.23 25.41 29.62
CA GLN A 695 2.38 24.76 30.29
C GLN A 695 1.99 23.54 31.14
N ASP A 696 0.72 23.45 31.57
CA ASP A 696 0.19 22.30 32.32
C ASP A 696 -0.07 21.05 31.45
N SER A 697 0.00 21.19 30.11
CA SER A 697 -0.19 20.06 29.20
C SER A 697 1.06 19.17 29.19
N PRO A 698 0.93 17.84 29.33
CA PRO A 698 2.07 16.92 29.33
C PRO A 698 2.86 16.92 28.00
N VAL A 699 2.27 17.46 26.92
CA VAL A 699 2.89 17.58 25.59
C VAL A 699 3.57 18.95 25.40
N SER A 700 3.36 19.91 26.30
CA SER A 700 3.94 21.26 26.21
C SER A 700 5.48 21.28 26.07
N PRO A 701 6.27 20.41 26.74
CA PRO A 701 7.74 20.46 26.65
C PRO A 701 8.30 20.16 25.26
N THR A 702 7.54 19.49 24.39
CA THR A 702 8.01 19.13 23.04
C THR A 702 7.80 20.24 22.01
N GLN A 703 6.99 21.25 22.34
CA GLN A 703 6.62 22.38 21.47
C GLN A 703 6.96 23.75 22.09
N ASP A 704 7.75 23.75 23.17
CA ASP A 704 8.18 24.98 23.83
C ASP A 704 9.07 25.80 22.89
N PHE A 705 8.83 27.12 22.83
CA PHE A 705 9.58 28.02 21.98
C PHE A 705 9.93 29.30 22.74
N ILE A 706 11.19 29.38 23.14
CA ILE A 706 11.71 30.42 24.03
C ILE A 706 12.06 31.74 23.34
N HIS A 707 12.04 31.78 22.00
CA HIS A 707 12.43 32.97 21.23
C HIS A 707 11.23 33.91 20.99
N LEU A 708 11.51 35.21 20.95
CA LEU A 708 10.51 36.24 20.62
C LEU A 708 10.19 36.28 19.11
N THR A 709 11.20 35.95 18.30
CA THR A 709 11.14 36.03 16.84
C THR A 709 11.15 34.64 16.24
N SER A 710 10.23 34.39 15.32
CA SER A 710 10.12 33.17 14.53
C SER A 710 10.35 33.48 13.06
N SER A 711 11.27 32.76 12.43
CA SER A 711 11.55 32.84 11.00
C SER A 711 10.47 32.11 10.20
N LEU A 712 9.94 32.75 9.16
CA LEU A 712 8.92 32.17 8.29
C LEU A 712 9.53 31.73 6.96
N PHE A 713 10.04 32.70 6.19
CA PHE A 713 10.66 32.47 4.90
C PHE A 713 11.52 33.65 4.47
N GLY A 714 12.35 33.45 3.45
CA GLY A 714 13.17 34.50 2.89
C GLY A 714 13.94 34.09 1.65
N VAL A 715 14.76 35.03 1.18
CA VAL A 715 15.62 34.89 0.01
C VAL A 715 16.98 35.47 0.35
N HIS A 716 18.03 34.84 -0.15
CA HIS A 716 19.38 35.40 -0.21
C HIS A 716 19.91 35.32 -1.63
N THR A 717 20.91 36.14 -1.96
CA THR A 717 21.60 36.06 -3.24
C THR A 717 22.46 34.81 -3.27
N ALA A 718 22.25 33.96 -4.27
CA ALA A 718 23.10 32.79 -4.49
C ALA A 718 24.46 33.22 -5.06
N LEU A 719 25.56 32.74 -4.48
CA LEU A 719 26.89 32.94 -5.04
C LEU A 719 27.02 32.12 -6.33
N VAL A 720 27.38 32.80 -7.42
CA VAL A 720 27.63 32.16 -8.72
C VAL A 720 29.13 32.16 -8.94
N ASP A 721 29.80 31.02 -8.72
CA ASP A 721 31.21 30.92 -9.06
C ASP A 721 31.38 30.93 -10.59
N ARG A 722 31.99 32.01 -11.10
CA ARG A 722 32.29 32.15 -12.53
C ARG A 722 33.50 31.33 -12.97
N ALA A 723 34.31 30.83 -12.04
CA ALA A 723 35.53 30.07 -12.33
C ALA A 723 35.27 28.57 -12.51
N ASP A 724 34.23 28.03 -11.86
CA ASP A 724 33.78 26.65 -12.04
C ASP A 724 32.23 26.56 -12.09
N PRO A 725 31.62 26.71 -13.27
CA PRO A 725 30.17 26.54 -13.44
C PRO A 725 29.67 25.11 -13.15
N ALA A 726 30.55 24.15 -12.82
CA ALA A 726 30.19 22.80 -12.41
C ALA A 726 30.09 22.62 -10.88
N ASP A 727 30.50 23.59 -10.04
CA ASP A 727 30.27 23.54 -8.59
C ASP A 727 28.81 23.85 -8.26
N THR A 728 28.00 22.83 -8.49
CA THR A 728 26.55 22.80 -8.35
C THR A 728 26.10 22.59 -6.90
N HIS A 729 26.97 22.76 -5.90
CA HIS A 729 26.65 22.37 -4.52
C HIS A 729 26.92 23.47 -3.48
N GLN A 730 27.33 24.67 -3.91
CA GLN A 730 27.68 25.76 -3.01
C GLN A 730 26.45 26.38 -2.32
N THR A 731 26.45 26.33 -0.98
CA THR A 731 25.41 26.91 -0.11
C THR A 731 25.75 28.31 0.39
N THR A 732 26.95 28.82 0.11
CA THR A 732 27.41 30.15 0.55
C THR A 732 26.62 31.29 -0.08
N TRP A 733 26.30 32.31 0.72
CA TRP A 733 25.69 33.55 0.24
C TRP A 733 26.69 34.40 -0.55
N ASP A 734 26.18 35.17 -1.51
CA ASP A 734 27.00 36.21 -2.13
C ASP A 734 27.33 37.29 -1.06
N PRO A 735 28.61 37.70 -0.91
CA PRO A 735 28.99 38.72 0.08
C PRO A 735 28.24 40.06 -0.05
N ALA A 736 27.74 40.38 -1.25
CA ALA A 736 26.93 41.58 -1.49
C ALA A 736 25.44 41.36 -1.17
N ASP A 737 24.93 40.13 -1.15
CA ASP A 737 23.56 39.74 -0.77
C ASP A 737 22.42 40.67 -1.24
N ALA A 738 22.56 41.21 -2.46
CA ALA A 738 21.72 42.29 -2.98
C ALA A 738 20.24 41.94 -3.25
N ALA A 739 19.86 40.67 -3.21
CA ALA A 739 18.48 40.17 -3.42
C ALA A 739 17.81 39.70 -2.11
N SER A 740 18.38 40.08 -0.97
CA SER A 740 17.96 39.55 0.33
C SER A 740 16.65 40.10 0.86
N VAL A 741 15.82 39.18 1.35
CA VAL A 741 14.51 39.42 1.97
C VAL A 741 14.31 38.42 3.08
N GLN A 742 13.87 38.86 4.24
CA GLN A 742 13.46 37.95 5.32
C GLN A 742 12.15 38.43 5.94
N VAL A 743 11.26 37.47 6.17
CA VAL A 743 9.98 37.69 6.85
C VAL A 743 9.99 36.95 8.18
N TYR A 744 9.73 37.70 9.25
CA TYR A 744 9.68 37.19 10.62
C TYR A 744 8.32 37.44 11.26
N ALA A 745 7.89 36.51 12.10
CA ALA A 745 6.82 36.70 13.07
C ALA A 745 7.45 37.10 14.42
N ILE A 746 7.15 38.30 14.90
CA ILE A 746 7.64 38.82 16.18
C ILE A 746 6.48 38.86 17.18
N ARG A 747 6.68 38.24 18.34
CA ARG A 747 5.72 38.30 19.44
C ARG A 747 5.84 39.58 20.25
N ASP A 748 4.78 39.91 21.00
CA ASP A 748 4.83 40.96 22.02
C ASP A 748 5.65 40.53 23.25
N GLU A 749 5.44 39.29 23.72
CA GLU A 749 6.14 38.67 24.85
C GLU A 749 6.51 37.21 24.54
N THR A 750 7.51 36.67 25.26
CA THR A 750 7.87 35.25 25.14
C THR A 750 6.66 34.37 25.45
N ASN A 751 6.40 33.35 24.63
CA ASN A 751 5.23 32.46 24.70
C ASN A 751 3.84 33.10 24.48
N SER A 752 3.77 34.34 24.01
CA SER A 752 2.50 34.94 23.62
C SER A 752 1.94 34.38 22.30
N GLU A 753 0.62 34.39 22.18
CA GLU A 753 -0.12 34.01 20.97
C GLU A 753 -0.21 35.15 19.95
N ASN A 754 0.10 36.40 20.36
CA ASN A 754 -0.02 37.60 19.54
C ASN A 754 1.25 37.84 18.71
N VAL A 755 1.10 38.26 17.46
CA VAL A 755 2.20 38.38 16.49
C VAL A 755 2.09 39.65 15.67
N ARG A 756 3.24 40.27 15.37
CA ARG A 756 3.41 41.23 14.27
C ARG A 756 4.35 40.64 13.21
N PHE A 757 4.10 40.93 11.95
CA PHE A 757 4.94 40.49 10.84
C PHE A 757 5.96 41.58 10.50
N LEU A 758 7.24 41.22 10.44
CA LEU A 758 8.34 42.12 10.07
C LEU A 758 8.92 41.67 8.73
N LEU A 759 9.06 42.61 7.80
CA LEU A 759 9.87 42.46 6.59
C LEU A 759 11.17 43.23 6.74
N THR A 760 12.29 42.54 6.51
CA THR A 760 13.64 43.12 6.58
C THR A 760 14.54 42.54 5.48
N SER A 761 15.76 43.08 5.36
CA SER A 761 16.78 42.65 4.42
C SER A 761 18.15 42.66 5.12
N SER A 762 18.99 41.65 4.87
CA SER A 762 20.38 41.60 5.35
C SER A 762 21.28 42.64 4.67
N TYR A 763 20.96 43.05 3.44
CA TYR A 763 21.68 44.11 2.72
C TYR A 763 21.28 45.53 3.16
N GLY A 764 20.07 45.69 3.71
CA GLY A 764 19.53 47.01 4.06
C GLY A 764 19.04 47.83 2.85
N ALA A 765 18.60 47.17 1.77
CA ALA A 765 18.09 47.81 0.55
C ALA A 765 16.87 48.73 0.77
N PHE A 766 16.11 48.47 1.83
CA PHE A 766 14.92 49.22 2.21
C PHE A 766 14.85 49.28 3.75
N THR A 767 14.08 50.24 4.28
CA THR A 767 13.88 50.35 5.73
C THR A 767 12.96 49.23 6.21
N PRO A 768 13.31 48.46 7.26
CA PRO A 768 12.46 47.39 7.76
C PRO A 768 11.05 47.87 8.11
N VAL A 769 10.02 47.12 7.70
CA VAL A 769 8.62 47.49 7.90
C VAL A 769 7.87 46.41 8.68
N SER A 770 7.05 46.80 9.65
CA SER A 770 6.29 45.88 10.51
C SER A 770 4.79 46.13 10.48
N SER A 771 3.99 45.07 10.57
CA SER A 771 2.53 45.16 10.69
C SER A 771 2.08 45.66 12.07
N SER A 772 0.79 45.96 12.19
CA SER A 772 0.12 46.00 13.50
C SER A 772 0.20 44.65 14.21
N LEU A 773 0.02 44.66 15.53
CA LEU A 773 -0.11 43.44 16.32
C LEU A 773 -1.46 42.76 16.01
N TYR A 774 -1.42 41.49 15.65
CA TYR A 774 -2.58 40.61 15.50
C TYR A 774 -2.67 39.67 16.70
N ASN A 775 -3.88 39.54 17.25
CA ASN A 775 -4.12 38.71 18.42
C ASN A 775 -4.42 37.26 18.02
N GLU A 776 -4.08 36.31 18.90
CA GLU A 776 -4.42 34.88 18.75
C GLU A 776 -3.96 34.26 17.42
N VAL A 777 -2.83 34.70 16.88
CA VAL A 777 -2.27 34.13 15.63
C VAL A 777 -1.86 32.67 15.86
N TYR A 778 -1.25 32.35 17.01
CA TYR A 778 -0.94 30.97 17.42
C TYR A 778 -2.15 30.23 18.00
N ASN A 779 -3.25 30.19 17.26
CA ASN A 779 -4.47 29.46 17.61
C ASN A 779 -4.97 28.61 16.42
N ASN A 780 -4.04 27.89 15.78
CA ASN A 780 -4.30 27.08 14.59
C ASN A 780 -4.82 27.90 13.39
N THR A 781 -4.25 29.09 13.17
CA THR A 781 -4.68 30.01 12.10
C THR A 781 -3.77 29.91 10.89
N ARG A 782 -4.37 29.97 9.69
CA ARG A 782 -3.65 29.98 8.40
C ARG A 782 -3.46 31.41 7.91
N TRP A 783 -2.25 31.72 7.49
CA TRP A 783 -1.88 32.98 6.87
C TRP A 783 -1.19 32.72 5.53
N ASN A 784 -1.73 33.31 4.46
CA ASN A 784 -1.03 33.44 3.19
C ASN A 784 -0.22 34.74 3.23
N LEU A 785 1.10 34.63 3.17
CA LEU A 785 2.02 35.77 3.25
C LEU A 785 2.75 35.93 1.93
N SER A 786 2.81 37.15 1.42
CA SER A 786 3.51 37.45 0.17
C SER A 786 4.41 38.67 0.26
N VAL A 787 5.60 38.56 -0.33
CA VAL A 787 6.51 39.68 -0.59
C VAL A 787 6.49 39.98 -2.07
N ARG A 788 6.07 41.19 -2.42
CA ARG A 788 5.93 41.64 -3.80
C ARG A 788 6.90 42.77 -4.06
N THR A 789 7.53 42.75 -5.23
CA THR A 789 8.31 43.89 -5.72
C THR A 789 7.87 44.30 -7.10
N LYS A 790 7.67 45.60 -7.26
CA LYS A 790 7.25 46.20 -8.53
C LYS A 790 7.92 47.56 -8.73
N PRO A 791 8.10 47.99 -9.99
CA PRO A 791 8.50 49.36 -10.27
C PRO A 791 7.36 50.32 -9.88
N LEU A 792 7.71 51.56 -9.52
CA LEU A 792 6.75 52.59 -9.10
C LEU A 792 5.61 52.82 -10.12
N ARG A 793 5.89 52.64 -11.42
CA ARG A 793 4.95 52.86 -12.55
C ARG A 793 4.43 51.56 -13.19
N TYR A 794 4.40 50.44 -12.48
CA TYR A 794 3.88 49.17 -13.00
C TYR A 794 2.39 49.28 -13.42
N PRO A 795 1.96 48.73 -14.57
CA PRO A 795 2.73 48.00 -15.58
C PRO A 795 3.33 48.89 -16.68
N GLN A 796 3.01 50.18 -16.75
CA GLN A 796 3.38 51.10 -17.83
C GLN A 796 4.74 51.78 -17.60
N VAL A 797 5.80 50.98 -17.57
CA VAL A 797 7.17 51.49 -17.45
C VAL A 797 7.61 52.05 -18.81
N ASN A 798 8.25 53.24 -18.87
CA ASN A 798 8.84 53.85 -20.07
C ASN A 798 7.91 54.26 -21.25
N HIS A 799 6.58 54.12 -21.16
CA HIS A 799 5.67 54.37 -22.31
C HIS A 799 4.89 55.70 -22.28
N VAL A 800 5.00 56.51 -21.22
CA VAL A 800 4.38 57.85 -21.17
C VAL A 800 5.40 58.90 -21.66
N VAL A 801 5.20 59.40 -22.88
CA VAL A 801 6.05 60.44 -23.48
C VAL A 801 5.75 61.79 -22.82
N GLY A 802 6.76 62.42 -22.21
CA GLY A 802 6.64 63.71 -21.51
C GLY A 802 7.10 63.69 -20.04
N THR A 803 7.40 62.51 -19.50
CA THR A 803 7.91 62.32 -18.12
C THR A 803 9.32 61.71 -18.08
N THR A 804 10.05 61.71 -19.19
CA THR A 804 11.48 61.45 -19.20
C THR A 804 12.18 62.64 -18.55
N GLY A 805 12.64 62.47 -17.32
CA GLY A 805 13.48 63.44 -16.62
C GLY A 805 14.82 63.60 -17.32
N THR A 806 14.87 64.38 -18.40
CA THR A 806 16.10 65.02 -18.92
C THR A 806 16.18 66.49 -18.51
N LEU A 807 15.50 66.87 -17.42
CA LEU A 807 15.80 68.09 -16.68
C LEU A 807 16.74 67.72 -15.53
N LEU A 808 17.95 68.29 -15.59
CA LEU A 808 18.99 68.18 -14.57
C LEU A 808 18.39 68.47 -13.18
N ASN A 809 18.33 67.47 -12.30
CA ASN A 809 17.87 67.50 -10.89
C ASN A 809 16.45 66.99 -10.54
N GLU A 810 15.83 66.12 -11.35
CA GLU A 810 14.75 65.24 -10.84
C GLU A 810 15.30 63.81 -10.64
N PRO A 811 15.07 63.15 -9.48
CA PRO A 811 15.51 61.77 -9.28
C PRO A 811 14.88 60.87 -10.34
N ASN A 812 15.67 59.94 -10.89
CA ASN A 812 15.24 59.03 -11.94
C ASN A 812 14.15 58.07 -11.41
N LEU A 813 12.87 58.48 -11.50
CA LEU A 813 11.71 57.73 -11.02
C LEU A 813 11.50 56.40 -11.75
N ASP A 814 12.15 56.21 -12.90
CA ASP A 814 12.06 55.01 -13.74
C ASP A 814 12.94 53.85 -13.22
N SER A 815 13.79 54.10 -12.23
CA SER A 815 14.62 53.10 -11.52
C SER A 815 14.20 52.84 -10.07
N SER A 816 13.09 53.43 -9.59
CA SER A 816 12.60 53.23 -8.21
C SER A 816 11.60 52.07 -8.12
N TYR A 817 11.83 51.18 -7.15
CA TYR A 817 10.98 50.02 -6.86
C TYR A 817 10.30 50.16 -5.50
N ILE A 818 9.13 49.56 -5.38
CA ILE A 818 8.42 49.40 -4.12
C ILE A 818 8.44 47.91 -3.75
N ILE A 819 8.74 47.64 -2.49
CA ILE A 819 8.54 46.34 -1.87
C ILE A 819 7.30 46.39 -0.98
N GLU A 820 6.46 45.36 -1.08
CA GLU A 820 5.22 45.24 -0.34
C GLU A 820 5.21 43.90 0.42
N LEU A 821 4.90 43.93 1.71
CA LEU A 821 4.51 42.74 2.49
C LEU A 821 3.00 42.73 2.60
N HIS A 822 2.36 41.68 2.11
CA HIS A 822 0.93 41.47 2.19
C HIS A 822 0.64 40.16 2.91
N GLY A 823 -0.36 40.16 3.77
CA GLY A 823 -0.75 38.98 4.53
C GLY A 823 -2.27 38.87 4.65
N ILE A 824 -2.80 37.68 4.43
CA ILE A 824 -4.24 37.38 4.48
C ILE A 824 -4.46 36.18 5.39
N GLN A 825 -5.37 36.34 6.35
CA GLN A 825 -5.94 35.24 7.12
C GLN A 825 -7.32 34.91 6.58
N THR A 826 -7.56 33.64 6.25
CA THR A 826 -8.86 33.16 5.79
C THR A 826 -9.40 32.06 6.70
N GLU A 827 -10.72 32.04 6.86
CA GLU A 827 -11.46 31.01 7.58
C GLU A 827 -12.72 30.67 6.78
N ALA A 828 -12.84 29.42 6.31
CA ALA A 828 -14.02 28.91 5.58
C ALA A 828 -14.53 29.84 4.44
N GLY A 829 -13.61 30.37 3.63
CA GLY A 829 -13.96 31.24 2.49
C GLY A 829 -14.19 32.72 2.82
N TYR A 830 -14.01 33.13 4.08
CA TYR A 830 -14.07 34.53 4.51
C TYR A 830 -12.68 35.06 4.90
N VAL A 831 -12.38 36.32 4.60
CA VAL A 831 -11.13 36.99 5.02
C VAL A 831 -11.31 37.58 6.41
N ALA A 832 -10.66 36.99 7.41
CA ALA A 832 -10.72 37.44 8.80
C ALA A 832 -9.86 38.68 9.04
N ASN A 833 -8.61 38.66 8.58
CA ASN A 833 -7.63 39.74 8.72
C ASN A 833 -6.85 39.91 7.42
N GLU A 834 -6.51 41.15 7.06
CA GLU A 834 -5.69 41.49 5.89
C GLU A 834 -4.81 42.71 6.20
N PHE A 835 -3.55 42.70 5.74
CA PHE A 835 -2.69 43.89 5.73
C PHE A 835 -1.87 44.00 4.46
N ASN A 836 -1.52 45.23 4.10
CA ASN A 836 -0.57 45.55 3.03
C ASN A 836 0.37 46.67 3.51
N ILE A 837 1.66 46.41 3.57
CA ILE A 837 2.67 47.36 4.07
C ILE A 837 3.71 47.55 2.99
N THR A 838 4.12 48.80 2.74
CA THR A 838 5.00 49.14 1.63
C THR A 838 6.25 49.90 2.09
N SER A 839 7.37 49.69 1.40
CA SER A 839 8.58 50.49 1.53
C SER A 839 9.16 50.78 0.15
N SER A 840 9.77 51.96 -0.01
CA SER A 840 10.53 52.30 -1.22
C SER A 840 11.96 51.73 -1.14
N ILE A 841 12.48 51.29 -2.27
CA ILE A 841 13.88 50.88 -2.45
C ILE A 841 14.66 52.07 -3.01
N ASP A 842 15.84 52.38 -2.44
CA ASP A 842 16.67 53.52 -2.85
C ASP A 842 17.27 53.33 -4.25
N PRO A 843 16.96 54.20 -5.23
CA PRO A 843 17.48 54.09 -6.60
C PRO A 843 18.96 54.47 -6.75
N ASN A 844 19.61 55.11 -5.76
CA ASN A 844 21.01 55.57 -5.86
C ASN A 844 22.05 54.54 -5.35
N GLN A 845 21.61 53.43 -4.76
CA GLN A 845 22.45 52.34 -4.26
C GLN A 845 22.64 51.18 -5.29
N ILE A 846 22.48 51.46 -6.60
CA ILE A 846 22.41 50.55 -7.78
C ILE A 846 23.39 49.33 -7.72
N PRO A 847 22.99 48.12 -8.18
CA PRO A 847 21.97 47.78 -9.18
C PRO A 847 20.73 47.07 -8.65
N LEU A 848 19.76 46.87 -9.54
CA LEU A 848 18.48 46.16 -9.41
C LEU A 848 18.61 44.68 -8.95
N GLY A 849 19.59 44.33 -8.12
CA GLY A 849 19.90 42.98 -7.65
C GLY A 849 18.71 42.26 -7.05
N PHE A 850 17.78 43.01 -6.45
CA PHE A 850 16.51 42.46 -5.99
C PHE A 850 15.71 41.75 -7.07
N ILE A 851 15.70 42.24 -8.31
CA ILE A 851 15.05 41.59 -9.45
C ILE A 851 16.07 40.84 -10.32
N THR A 852 17.22 41.46 -10.64
CA THR A 852 18.22 40.94 -11.59
C THR A 852 19.18 39.91 -10.99
N GLY A 853 19.30 39.83 -9.66
CA GLY A 853 20.21 38.91 -8.98
C GLY A 853 19.66 37.48 -8.86
N SER A 854 20.58 36.50 -8.80
CA SER A 854 20.24 35.09 -8.57
C SER A 854 19.72 34.88 -7.16
N LYS A 855 18.60 34.18 -7.01
CA LYS A 855 17.86 34.06 -5.74
C LYS A 855 17.84 32.63 -5.27
N ARG A 856 18.16 32.43 -3.99
CA ARG A 856 17.90 31.18 -3.29
C ARG A 856 16.85 31.38 -2.20
N VAL A 857 15.69 30.77 -2.39
CA VAL A 857 14.55 30.81 -1.47
C VAL A 857 14.74 29.78 -0.36
N TYR A 858 14.32 30.13 0.86
CA TYR A 858 14.20 29.21 1.98
C TYR A 858 12.89 29.43 2.76
N VAL A 859 12.42 28.36 3.42
CA VAL A 859 11.31 28.37 4.37
C VAL A 859 11.73 27.69 5.68
N GLY A 860 11.14 28.12 6.80
CA GLY A 860 11.48 27.64 8.14
C GLY A 860 12.59 28.47 8.78
N ALA A 861 13.51 27.80 9.49
CA ALA A 861 14.55 28.47 10.26
C ALA A 861 15.56 29.21 9.36
N HIS A 862 16.01 30.37 9.82
CA HIS A 862 17.03 31.15 9.13
C HIS A 862 18.42 30.72 9.59
N ARG A 863 19.23 30.21 8.66
CA ARG A 863 20.60 29.74 8.90
C ARG A 863 21.60 30.47 8.02
N GLN A 864 22.78 30.74 8.56
CA GLN A 864 23.93 31.23 7.80
C GLN A 864 24.26 30.25 6.68
N ASP A 865 24.41 30.73 5.44
CA ASP A 865 24.73 29.90 4.26
C ASP A 865 23.81 28.67 4.12
N PHE A 866 22.54 28.80 4.51
CA PHE A 866 21.47 27.78 4.52
C PHE A 866 21.72 26.51 5.38
N THR A 867 22.97 26.20 5.68
CA THR A 867 23.46 24.95 6.31
C THR A 867 24.35 25.21 7.53
N GLY A 868 24.83 26.45 7.70
CA GLY A 868 25.68 26.89 8.81
C GLY A 868 24.90 27.15 10.10
N SER A 869 25.40 28.07 10.93
CA SER A 869 24.83 28.36 12.25
C SER A 869 23.42 28.95 12.17
N LEU A 870 22.59 28.65 13.17
CA LEU A 870 21.22 29.15 13.29
C LEU A 870 21.22 30.65 13.66
N LEU A 871 20.55 31.47 12.86
CA LEU A 871 20.37 32.91 13.08
C LEU A 871 19.01 33.20 13.75
N ALA A 872 17.95 32.57 13.25
CA ALA A 872 16.62 32.63 13.85
C ALA A 872 15.89 31.29 13.70
N SER A 873 15.34 30.79 14.80
CA SER A 873 14.52 29.56 14.85
C SER A 873 13.14 29.80 14.24
N SER A 874 12.44 28.73 13.87
CA SER A 874 11.05 28.74 13.38
C SER A 874 10.17 27.85 14.27
N ASP A 875 8.89 28.18 14.41
CA ASP A 875 7.89 27.35 15.12
C ASP A 875 6.53 27.37 14.44
N VAL A 876 6.56 27.43 13.11
CA VAL A 876 5.37 27.37 12.25
C VAL A 876 5.34 26.07 11.46
N ARG A 877 4.22 25.82 10.79
CA ARG A 877 4.09 24.78 9.79
C ARG A 877 3.93 25.45 8.42
N VAL A 878 4.62 24.97 7.41
CA VAL A 878 4.59 25.59 6.07
C VAL A 878 3.93 24.62 5.09
N ALA A 879 2.91 25.08 4.37
CA ALA A 879 2.17 24.26 3.42
C ALA A 879 2.78 24.29 2.01
N GLY A 880 3.26 25.45 1.59
CA GLY A 880 3.81 25.62 0.26
C GLY A 880 4.54 26.94 0.11
N CYS A 881 5.39 27.01 -0.92
CA CYS A 881 6.14 28.20 -1.27
C CYS A 881 6.13 28.36 -2.79
N ARG A 882 5.82 29.56 -3.27
CA ARG A 882 5.67 29.88 -4.69
C ARG A 882 6.43 31.13 -5.04
N TYR A 883 7.11 31.12 -6.18
CA TYR A 883 7.79 32.29 -6.71
C TYR A 883 7.33 32.59 -8.14
N TRP A 884 6.82 33.80 -8.32
CA TRP A 884 6.34 34.33 -9.58
C TRP A 884 7.27 35.44 -10.07
N LEU A 885 7.57 35.44 -11.36
CA LEU A 885 8.20 36.56 -12.04
C LEU A 885 7.15 37.55 -12.58
N ASP A 886 6.08 37.78 -11.82
CA ASP A 886 5.05 38.76 -12.12
C ASP A 886 4.49 39.36 -10.82
N TYR A 887 3.75 40.46 -10.94
CA TYR A 887 3.04 41.07 -9.82
C TYR A 887 1.65 40.45 -9.67
N LEU A 888 1.44 39.70 -8.58
CA LEU A 888 0.11 39.20 -8.25
C LEU A 888 -0.72 40.29 -7.56
N SER A 889 -1.93 40.51 -8.09
CA SER A 889 -2.90 41.42 -7.52
C SER A 889 -3.41 40.93 -6.16
N ASN A 890 -3.93 41.84 -5.32
CA ASN A 890 -4.52 41.46 -4.04
C ASN A 890 -5.66 40.45 -4.23
N ASP A 891 -6.45 40.57 -5.30
CA ASP A 891 -7.54 39.63 -5.57
C ASP A 891 -7.00 38.23 -5.89
N THR A 892 -5.93 38.11 -6.68
CA THR A 892 -5.27 36.82 -6.97
C THR A 892 -4.83 36.14 -5.69
N LEU A 893 -4.17 36.88 -4.80
CA LEU A 893 -3.68 36.36 -3.52
C LEU A 893 -4.85 36.00 -2.58
N LYS A 894 -5.97 36.72 -2.64
CA LYS A 894 -7.19 36.31 -1.93
C LYS A 894 -7.69 34.95 -2.41
N TYR A 895 -7.69 34.70 -3.73
CA TYR A 895 -8.06 33.40 -4.28
C TYR A 895 -7.14 32.26 -3.86
N HIS A 896 -5.83 32.49 -3.83
CA HIS A 896 -4.87 31.52 -3.29
C HIS A 896 -5.08 31.30 -1.78
N ALA A 897 -5.37 32.38 -1.04
CA ALA A 897 -5.67 32.27 0.38
C ALA A 897 -7.01 31.57 0.65
N TYR A 898 -7.95 31.53 -0.29
CA TYR A 898 -9.22 30.79 -0.12
C TYR A 898 -9.02 29.28 -0.31
N ASP A 899 -8.27 28.88 -1.33
CA ASP A 899 -7.96 27.48 -1.63
C ASP A 899 -6.45 27.26 -1.71
N ILE A 900 -5.94 26.43 -0.80
CA ILE A 900 -4.51 26.15 -0.67
C ILE A 900 -3.91 25.51 -1.92
N LYS A 901 -4.69 24.75 -2.68
CA LYS A 901 -4.24 24.12 -3.93
C LYS A 901 -4.25 25.07 -5.12
N ASN A 902 -4.96 26.19 -5.01
CA ASN A 902 -5.06 27.15 -6.10
C ASN A 902 -3.76 27.96 -6.21
N PHE A 903 -3.11 27.88 -7.36
CA PHE A 903 -1.93 28.67 -7.73
C PHE A 903 -2.20 29.46 -9.03
N GLY A 904 -3.46 29.63 -9.40
CA GLY A 904 -3.82 30.16 -10.69
C GLY A 904 -3.60 31.66 -10.83
N ALA A 905 -3.36 32.12 -12.05
CA ALA A 905 -3.43 33.54 -12.36
C ALA A 905 -4.88 33.94 -12.66
N ILE A 906 -5.27 35.21 -12.43
CA ILE A 906 -6.62 35.70 -12.78
C ILE A 906 -6.87 35.57 -14.29
N ALA A 907 -5.86 35.88 -15.10
CA ALA A 907 -5.95 35.80 -16.56
C ALA A 907 -4.78 34.96 -17.09
N PRO A 908 -4.82 33.62 -16.96
CA PRO A 908 -3.65 32.76 -17.21
C PRO A 908 -3.14 32.80 -18.65
N PHE A 909 -4.02 33.07 -19.63
CA PHE A 909 -3.63 33.21 -21.04
C PHE A 909 -3.06 34.59 -21.39
N LYS A 910 -3.32 35.62 -20.58
CA LYS A 910 -2.92 36.99 -20.91
C LYS A 910 -1.39 37.09 -20.90
N ASN A 911 -0.83 37.84 -21.86
CA ASN A 911 0.61 38.10 -21.89
C ASN A 911 1.02 38.99 -20.71
N SER A 912 2.01 38.54 -19.95
CA SER A 912 2.52 39.25 -18.76
C SER A 912 3.37 40.47 -19.12
N TYR A 913 4.12 40.40 -20.24
CA TYR A 913 5.20 41.37 -20.53
C TYR A 913 4.92 42.29 -21.73
N LEU A 914 3.74 42.91 -21.76
CA LEU A 914 3.31 43.78 -22.87
C LEU A 914 4.08 45.12 -22.97
N PHE A 915 4.59 45.62 -21.84
CA PHE A 915 5.14 46.99 -21.72
C PHE A 915 6.62 47.00 -21.29
N GLN A 916 7.24 45.83 -21.21
CA GLN A 916 8.64 45.67 -20.84
C GLN A 916 9.49 45.66 -22.11
N ASN A 917 10.59 46.42 -22.09
CA ASN A 917 11.52 46.50 -23.22
C ASN A 917 12.11 45.10 -23.53
N ASP A 918 12.41 44.84 -24.80
CA ASP A 918 13.00 43.60 -25.35
C ASP A 918 12.11 42.35 -25.45
N LEU A 919 10.94 42.28 -24.79
CA LEU A 919 10.02 41.12 -24.87
C LEU A 919 8.68 41.40 -25.57
N SER A 920 8.46 42.59 -26.13
CA SER A 920 7.19 42.97 -26.78
C SER A 920 6.80 42.10 -27.99
N LYS A 921 7.70 41.24 -28.49
CA LYS A 921 7.48 40.30 -29.60
C LYS A 921 7.26 38.86 -29.13
N LEU A 922 7.41 38.57 -27.84
CA LEU A 922 7.25 37.26 -27.24
C LEU A 922 5.96 37.23 -26.40
N GLU A 923 5.15 36.19 -26.59
CA GLU A 923 3.94 35.98 -25.80
C GLU A 923 4.25 35.00 -24.68
N VAL A 924 4.34 35.51 -23.44
CA VAL A 924 4.51 34.70 -22.22
C VAL A 924 3.19 34.74 -21.45
N PRO A 925 2.42 33.64 -21.43
CA PRO A 925 1.20 33.54 -20.64
C PRO A 925 1.51 33.78 -19.15
N GLN A 926 0.63 34.49 -18.44
CA GLN A 926 0.83 34.81 -17.02
C GLN A 926 1.07 33.56 -16.17
N ILE A 927 0.41 32.43 -16.47
CA ILE A 927 0.60 31.16 -15.74
C ILE A 927 1.99 30.54 -15.90
N ASP A 928 2.71 30.85 -16.98
CA ASP A 928 4.08 30.38 -17.20
C ASP A 928 5.11 31.26 -16.46
N THR A 929 4.69 32.35 -15.82
CA THR A 929 5.58 33.18 -14.99
C THR A 929 5.83 32.59 -13.59
N LEU A 930 5.10 31.53 -13.22
CA LEU A 930 5.37 30.72 -12.03
C LEU A 930 6.66 29.93 -12.23
N ALA A 931 7.73 30.38 -11.58
CA ALA A 931 9.05 29.77 -11.71
C ALA A 931 9.31 28.69 -10.65
N LEU A 932 8.68 28.75 -9.47
CA LEU A 932 8.83 27.74 -8.43
C LEU A 932 7.49 27.49 -7.74
N ASN A 933 7.15 26.23 -7.51
CA ASN A 933 6.01 25.80 -6.71
C ASN A 933 6.38 24.56 -5.87
N TRP A 934 6.64 24.78 -4.59
CA TRP A 934 6.88 23.71 -3.63
C TRP A 934 5.60 23.29 -2.93
N ASP A 935 5.39 21.98 -2.93
CA ASP A 935 4.40 21.26 -2.15
C ASP A 935 5.09 20.09 -1.45
N PHE A 936 4.75 19.87 -0.18
CA PHE A 936 5.33 18.83 0.68
C PHE A 936 4.56 17.50 0.63
N ASN A 937 3.53 17.36 -0.20
CA ASN A 937 2.72 16.15 -0.31
C ASN A 937 3.50 14.88 -0.68
N GLN A 938 4.62 15.00 -1.40
CA GLN A 938 5.49 13.86 -1.76
C GLN A 938 6.54 13.50 -0.68
N VAL A 939 6.70 14.33 0.37
CA VAL A 939 7.68 14.10 1.44
C VAL A 939 7.12 13.07 2.43
N THR A 940 7.92 12.06 2.76
CA THR A 940 7.52 10.95 3.66
C THR A 940 8.39 10.85 4.91
N SER A 941 9.71 10.94 4.77
CA SER A 941 10.66 10.87 5.89
C SER A 941 12.00 11.52 5.56
N SER A 942 12.79 11.84 6.58
CA SER A 942 14.21 12.19 6.44
C SER A 942 15.10 10.96 6.29
N ASN A 943 16.25 11.14 5.64
CA ASN A 943 17.29 10.12 5.52
C ASN A 943 18.18 10.02 6.79
N ALA A 944 19.22 9.18 6.74
CA ALA A 944 20.16 8.99 7.85
C ALA A 944 20.95 10.26 8.25
N SER A 945 20.96 11.28 7.38
CA SER A 945 21.58 12.59 7.63
C SER A 945 20.57 13.65 8.08
N GLY A 946 19.29 13.31 8.24
CA GLY A 946 18.25 14.28 8.59
C GLY A 946 17.83 15.17 7.42
N GLU A 947 17.99 14.69 6.18
CA GLU A 947 17.72 15.43 4.95
C GLU A 947 16.63 14.76 4.10
N PHE A 948 15.93 15.54 3.28
CA PHE A 948 14.97 15.04 2.28
C PHE A 948 14.86 16.05 1.12
N PHE A 949 14.27 15.63 0.00
CA PHE A 949 14.02 16.50 -1.15
C PHE A 949 12.54 16.82 -1.29
N VAL A 950 12.26 18.03 -1.76
CA VAL A 950 10.93 18.56 -2.08
C VAL A 950 10.88 18.76 -3.59
N ALA A 951 9.86 18.19 -4.22
CA ALA A 951 9.64 18.35 -5.64
C ALA A 951 9.16 19.78 -5.96
N ASP A 952 9.62 20.30 -7.09
CA ASP A 952 9.05 21.50 -7.67
C ASP A 952 8.02 21.10 -8.74
N PHE A 953 6.78 21.56 -8.53
CA PHE A 953 5.63 21.33 -9.39
C PHE A 953 5.47 22.40 -10.47
N SER A 954 6.36 23.40 -10.52
CA SER A 954 6.47 24.28 -11.68
C SER A 954 6.92 23.48 -12.91
N SER A 955 6.51 23.92 -14.11
CA SER A 955 6.80 23.20 -15.35
C SER A 955 8.22 23.49 -15.85
N GLY A 956 9.20 22.70 -15.38
CA GLY A 956 10.61 22.91 -15.74
C GLY A 956 11.29 21.67 -16.35
N SER A 957 12.03 21.87 -17.44
CA SER A 957 12.98 20.89 -17.98
C SER A 957 14.15 21.60 -18.65
N THR A 958 15.31 20.95 -18.71
CA THR A 958 16.50 21.52 -19.37
C THR A 958 16.25 21.82 -20.85
N GLU A 959 15.34 21.07 -21.50
CA GLU A 959 14.94 21.33 -22.88
C GLU A 959 14.08 22.59 -23.01
N LEU A 960 13.06 22.75 -22.16
CA LEU A 960 12.21 23.93 -22.16
C LEU A 960 12.99 25.19 -21.76
N ALA A 961 13.90 25.07 -20.81
CA ALA A 961 14.80 26.15 -20.40
C ALA A 961 15.66 26.70 -21.55
N ASN A 962 16.12 25.85 -22.45
CA ASN A 962 16.98 26.25 -23.56
C ASN A 962 16.20 26.71 -24.82
N ASN A 963 15.00 26.18 -25.05
CA ASN A 963 14.27 26.37 -26.30
C ASN A 963 13.08 27.34 -26.20
N ARG A 964 12.52 27.56 -25.01
CA ARG A 964 11.30 28.34 -24.81
C ARG A 964 11.61 29.69 -24.15
N TYR A 965 11.07 30.76 -24.71
CA TYR A 965 11.20 32.14 -24.21
C TYR A 965 12.62 32.75 -24.18
N GLY A 966 13.58 32.13 -24.89
CA GLY A 966 14.93 32.67 -25.07
C GLY A 966 15.68 32.82 -23.73
N TRP A 967 16.21 34.00 -23.45
CA TRP A 967 16.97 34.25 -22.20
C TRP A 967 16.13 34.10 -20.92
N LEU A 968 14.80 34.18 -21.02
CA LEU A 968 13.86 34.00 -19.90
C LEU A 968 13.63 32.52 -19.57
N GLY A 969 13.92 31.61 -20.51
CA GLY A 969 13.72 30.17 -20.38
C GLY A 969 14.42 29.57 -19.15
N PRO A 970 15.71 29.83 -18.91
CA PRO A 970 16.42 29.31 -17.74
C PRO A 970 15.92 29.82 -16.38
N ILE A 971 15.07 30.86 -16.37
CA ILE A 971 14.48 31.43 -15.15
C ILE A 971 13.10 30.82 -14.88
N LEU A 972 12.26 30.67 -15.93
CA LEU A 972 10.87 30.22 -15.79
C LEU A 972 10.69 28.71 -15.98
N ASN A 973 11.50 28.08 -16.82
CA ASN A 973 11.33 26.69 -17.25
C ASN A 973 12.44 25.76 -16.70
N SER A 974 13.14 26.18 -15.64
CA SER A 974 14.07 25.31 -14.90
C SER A 974 13.35 24.70 -13.70
N GLN A 975 13.70 23.48 -13.32
CA GLN A 975 13.12 22.88 -12.12
C GLN A 975 13.94 23.30 -10.88
N HIS A 976 13.28 23.79 -9.85
CA HIS A 976 13.92 24.30 -8.63
C HIS A 976 13.54 23.47 -7.40
N SER A 977 14.10 22.26 -7.26
CA SER A 977 13.82 21.41 -6.10
C SER A 977 14.26 22.01 -4.77
N GLY A 978 13.57 21.64 -3.69
CA GLY A 978 13.95 21.99 -2.33
C GLY A 978 14.72 20.86 -1.65
N LYS A 979 15.60 21.21 -0.71
CA LYS A 979 16.26 20.28 0.22
C LYS A 979 15.92 20.69 1.65
N GLY A 980 15.35 19.76 2.42
CA GLY A 980 15.20 19.89 3.86
C GLY A 980 16.50 19.53 4.56
N TYR A 981 16.93 20.38 5.50
CA TYR A 981 18.18 20.23 6.24
C TYR A 981 17.98 20.50 7.74
N GLY A 982 18.66 19.73 8.59
CA GLY A 982 18.62 19.89 10.03
C GLY A 982 17.39 19.27 10.69
N PHE A 983 16.69 18.35 10.02
CA PHE A 983 15.61 17.56 10.63
C PHE A 983 16.18 16.34 11.38
N PRO A 984 15.43 15.74 12.33
CA PRO A 984 15.85 14.51 12.98
C PRO A 984 16.14 13.38 11.98
N VAL A 985 17.14 12.54 12.25
CA VAL A 985 17.54 11.43 11.37
C VAL A 985 16.47 10.35 11.30
N SER A 986 16.23 9.79 10.11
CA SER A 986 15.29 8.68 9.88
C SER A 986 13.90 8.86 10.51
N SER A 987 13.38 10.09 10.49
CA SER A 987 12.11 10.47 11.11
C SER A 987 11.01 10.62 10.08
N THR A 988 9.84 10.01 10.33
CA THR A 988 8.64 10.17 9.50
C THR A 988 7.86 11.45 9.81
N GLN A 989 8.08 12.02 11.01
CA GLN A 989 7.39 13.22 11.48
C GLN A 989 8.00 14.54 10.94
N VAL A 990 8.68 14.48 9.81
CA VAL A 990 9.25 15.68 9.16
C VAL A 990 8.16 16.58 8.57
N VAL A 991 7.05 15.95 8.19
CA VAL A 991 5.82 16.61 7.77
C VAL A 991 4.68 16.18 8.69
N ASP A 992 3.76 17.09 8.95
CA ASP A 992 2.50 16.80 9.63
C ASP A 992 1.35 16.79 8.62
N VAL A 993 0.40 15.88 8.78
CA VAL A 993 -0.77 15.77 7.90
C VAL A 993 -1.93 16.49 8.59
N ASP A 994 -2.43 17.54 7.96
CA ASP A 994 -3.56 18.31 8.50
C ASP A 994 -4.71 18.40 7.49
N TYR A 995 -5.93 18.58 7.98
CA TYR A 995 -7.13 18.79 7.18
C TYR A 995 -7.51 20.26 7.25
N ILE A 996 -7.26 20.99 6.17
CA ILE A 996 -7.45 22.44 6.11
C ILE A 996 -8.73 22.73 5.34
N ILE A 997 -9.63 23.51 5.96
CA ILE A 997 -10.84 23.99 5.31
C ILE A 997 -10.44 24.95 4.19
N SER A 998 -10.74 24.58 2.96
CA SER A 998 -10.45 25.35 1.75
C SER A 998 -11.72 25.60 0.96
N ALA A 999 -11.89 26.82 0.46
CA ALA A 999 -13.03 27.21 -0.36
C ALA A 999 -12.69 27.02 -1.85
N ARG A 1000 -12.82 25.79 -2.33
CA ARG A 1000 -12.49 25.40 -3.71
C ARG A 1000 -13.55 25.89 -4.69
N GLN A 1001 -13.13 26.23 -5.91
CA GLN A 1001 -14.02 26.67 -6.97
C GLN A 1001 -14.84 25.52 -7.53
N ASN A 1002 -16.10 25.81 -7.87
CA ASN A 1002 -16.94 24.88 -8.60
C ASN A 1002 -16.63 24.89 -10.09
N HIS A 1003 -16.97 23.78 -10.76
CA HIS A 1003 -16.86 23.69 -12.21
C HIS A 1003 -17.88 24.61 -12.91
N PRO A 1004 -17.57 25.09 -14.13
CA PRO A 1004 -18.46 26.00 -14.87
C PRO A 1004 -19.87 25.44 -15.11
N GLU A 1005 -19.97 24.12 -15.30
CA GLU A 1005 -21.22 23.40 -15.56
C GLU A 1005 -22.01 23.07 -14.29
N ASN A 1006 -21.39 23.12 -13.11
CA ASN A 1006 -22.04 22.80 -11.85
C ASN A 1006 -22.64 24.06 -11.24
N LEU A 1007 -23.97 24.12 -11.19
CA LEU A 1007 -24.69 25.26 -10.62
C LEU A 1007 -24.72 25.24 -9.09
N TYR A 1008 -24.26 24.14 -8.49
CA TYR A 1008 -24.28 23.99 -7.04
C TYR A 1008 -23.50 25.12 -6.38
N SER A 1009 -24.05 25.69 -5.32
CA SER A 1009 -23.41 26.66 -4.43
C SER A 1009 -23.88 26.32 -3.02
N GLU A 1010 -22.99 26.41 -2.02
CA GLU A 1010 -23.40 26.26 -0.63
C GLU A 1010 -24.39 27.36 -0.21
N ASP A 1011 -24.32 28.53 -0.86
CA ASP A 1011 -25.27 29.60 -0.72
C ASP A 1011 -26.08 29.79 -2.01
N MET A 1012 -27.28 29.19 -2.03
CA MET A 1012 -28.28 29.44 -3.07
C MET A 1012 -29.28 30.54 -2.66
N ILE A 1013 -29.06 31.23 -1.53
CA ILE A 1013 -29.96 32.27 -1.04
C ILE A 1013 -29.63 33.58 -1.76
N LYS A 1014 -30.41 33.90 -2.79
CA LYS A 1014 -30.34 35.23 -3.42
C LYS A 1014 -31.23 36.20 -2.64
N ILE A 1015 -30.65 37.28 -2.10
CA ILE A 1015 -31.44 38.44 -1.65
C ILE A 1015 -31.98 39.12 -2.91
N LEU A 1016 -33.24 38.88 -3.22
CA LEU A 1016 -33.91 39.47 -4.37
C LEU A 1016 -34.02 40.99 -4.15
N SER A 1017 -33.55 41.77 -5.13
CA SER A 1017 -33.72 43.22 -5.11
C SER A 1017 -35.21 43.60 -5.24
N GLN A 1018 -35.59 44.84 -4.88
CA GLN A 1018 -36.96 45.34 -5.11
C GLN A 1018 -37.38 45.30 -6.60
N GLN A 1019 -36.43 45.30 -7.53
CA GLN A 1019 -36.67 45.09 -8.96
C GLN A 1019 -36.98 43.63 -9.28
N ASP A 1020 -36.18 42.68 -8.76
CA ASP A 1020 -36.37 41.23 -8.96
C ASP A 1020 -37.72 40.73 -8.40
N GLN A 1021 -38.28 41.39 -7.38
CA GLN A 1021 -39.58 41.05 -6.80
C GLN A 1021 -40.78 41.67 -7.52
N ARG A 1022 -40.60 42.74 -8.30
CA ARG A 1022 -41.71 43.50 -8.91
C ARG A 1022 -41.87 43.31 -10.41
N GLU A 1023 -40.83 42.91 -11.13
CA GLU A 1023 -40.91 42.67 -12.57
C GLU A 1023 -40.69 41.19 -12.91
N PHE A 1024 -41.78 40.41 -12.93
CA PHE A 1024 -41.82 39.19 -13.75
C PHE A 1024 -41.89 39.64 -15.21
N THR A 1025 -40.76 39.66 -15.91
CA THR A 1025 -40.74 39.86 -17.37
C THR A 1025 -41.28 38.60 -18.08
N GLN A 1026 -41.73 38.70 -19.34
CA GLN A 1026 -42.14 37.52 -20.11
C GLN A 1026 -41.02 36.47 -20.28
N ASP A 1027 -39.77 36.83 -19.96
CA ASP A 1027 -38.59 35.97 -20.04
C ASP A 1027 -38.25 35.25 -18.72
N SER A 1028 -38.91 35.56 -17.59
CA SER A 1028 -38.66 34.85 -16.33
C SER A 1028 -39.34 33.48 -16.33
N ARG A 1029 -38.58 32.41 -16.59
CA ARG A 1029 -39.05 31.01 -16.60
C ARG A 1029 -38.69 30.29 -15.29
N PRO A 1030 -39.54 29.38 -14.78
CA PRO A 1030 -39.18 28.53 -13.65
C PRO A 1030 -37.98 27.65 -14.01
N ILE A 1031 -36.96 27.67 -13.16
CA ILE A 1031 -35.76 26.85 -13.30
C ILE A 1031 -36.04 25.50 -12.62
N THR A 1032 -35.76 24.42 -13.34
CA THR A 1032 -35.75 23.06 -12.76
C THR A 1032 -34.30 22.58 -12.67
N PHE A 1033 -33.96 21.93 -11.56
CA PHE A 1033 -32.63 21.41 -11.30
C PHE A 1033 -32.66 19.88 -11.36
N PHE A 1034 -31.67 19.30 -12.02
CA PHE A 1034 -31.42 17.87 -12.05
C PHE A 1034 -30.17 17.56 -11.22
N PHE A 1035 -30.29 16.60 -10.32
CA PHE A 1035 -29.19 16.18 -9.44
C PHE A 1035 -28.65 14.81 -9.84
N ALA A 1036 -27.34 14.62 -9.78
CA ALA A 1036 -26.71 13.33 -10.01
C ALA A 1036 -25.50 13.12 -9.10
N PHE A 1037 -25.36 11.89 -8.59
CA PHE A 1037 -24.10 11.42 -8.04
C PHE A 1037 -23.25 10.90 -9.19
N GLU A 1038 -22.04 11.45 -9.34
CA GLU A 1038 -21.17 11.13 -10.47
C GLU A 1038 -19.77 10.78 -9.98
N LYS A 1039 -19.21 9.72 -10.58
CA LYS A 1039 -17.80 9.36 -10.49
C LYS A 1039 -17.16 9.57 -11.86
N SER A 1040 -16.07 10.32 -11.92
CA SER A 1040 -15.40 10.65 -13.17
C SER A 1040 -13.92 10.95 -12.94
N MET A 1041 -13.07 10.20 -13.65
CA MET A 1041 -11.63 10.48 -13.69
C MET A 1041 -11.36 11.84 -14.35
N TYR A 1042 -12.10 12.17 -15.42
CA TYR A 1042 -11.93 13.43 -16.13
C TYR A 1042 -12.29 14.64 -15.29
N ARG A 1043 -13.25 14.49 -14.37
CA ARG A 1043 -13.57 15.55 -13.42
C ARG A 1043 -12.40 15.85 -12.48
N VAL A 1044 -11.71 14.82 -11.97
CA VAL A 1044 -10.51 15.04 -11.14
C VAL A 1044 -9.44 15.78 -11.94
N VAL A 1045 -9.26 15.44 -13.23
CA VAL A 1045 -8.37 16.18 -14.12
C VAL A 1045 -8.86 17.63 -14.33
N SER A 1046 -10.17 17.84 -14.47
CA SER A 1046 -10.76 19.18 -14.59
C SER A 1046 -10.57 20.02 -13.31
N ASP A 1047 -10.70 19.43 -12.12
CA ASP A 1047 -10.38 20.08 -10.85
C ASP A 1047 -8.92 20.56 -10.84
N GLU A 1048 -7.98 19.71 -11.27
CA GLU A 1048 -6.56 20.09 -11.36
C GLU A 1048 -6.29 21.15 -12.43
N ILE A 1049 -7.04 21.16 -13.53
CA ILE A 1049 -6.97 22.23 -14.54
C ILE A 1049 -7.48 23.55 -13.94
N LEU A 1050 -8.55 23.52 -13.14
CA LEU A 1050 -9.11 24.71 -12.50
C LEU A 1050 -8.14 25.37 -11.52
N ASN A 1051 -7.22 24.61 -10.90
CA ASN A 1051 -6.16 25.17 -10.05
C ASN A 1051 -5.20 26.11 -10.80
N MET A 1052 -5.17 26.11 -12.14
CA MET A 1052 -4.42 27.08 -12.96
C MET A 1052 -5.13 28.45 -13.09
N PHE A 1053 -6.38 28.57 -12.64
CA PHE A 1053 -7.18 29.78 -12.71
C PHE A 1053 -7.41 30.34 -11.31
N ALA A 1054 -7.07 31.61 -11.10
CA ALA A 1054 -7.37 32.24 -9.80
C ALA A 1054 -8.87 32.32 -9.57
N SER A 1055 -9.67 32.51 -10.62
CA SER A 1055 -11.14 32.57 -10.55
C SER A 1055 -11.77 32.07 -11.84
N ILE A 1056 -12.90 31.38 -11.72
CA ILE A 1056 -13.70 30.91 -12.85
C ILE A 1056 -14.29 32.04 -13.70
N VAL A 1057 -14.38 33.26 -13.16
CA VAL A 1057 -14.94 34.41 -13.86
C VAL A 1057 -14.19 34.70 -15.18
N ASP A 1058 -12.90 34.33 -15.29
CA ASP A 1058 -12.14 34.50 -16.53
C ASP A 1058 -12.62 33.60 -17.69
N PHE A 1059 -13.34 32.50 -17.40
CA PHE A 1059 -13.97 31.69 -18.44
C PHE A 1059 -14.98 32.48 -19.28
N ASN A 1060 -15.60 33.52 -18.70
CA ASN A 1060 -16.47 34.44 -19.45
C ASN A 1060 -15.71 35.13 -20.60
N ASN A 1061 -14.43 35.46 -20.41
CA ASN A 1061 -13.59 36.04 -21.45
C ASN A 1061 -13.10 34.98 -22.44
N LEU A 1062 -12.72 33.79 -21.95
CA LEU A 1062 -12.17 32.72 -22.79
C LEU A 1062 -13.21 32.12 -23.75
N VAL A 1063 -14.47 32.03 -23.32
CA VAL A 1063 -15.58 31.46 -24.09
C VAL A 1063 -16.45 32.56 -24.71
N GLY A 1064 -16.81 33.58 -23.93
CA GLY A 1064 -17.86 34.55 -24.26
C GLY A 1064 -17.44 35.72 -25.16
N GLN A 1065 -16.16 35.86 -25.51
CA GLN A 1065 -15.74 36.94 -26.42
C GLN A 1065 -16.43 36.84 -27.79
N PRO A 1066 -16.92 37.97 -28.37
CA PRO A 1066 -17.63 37.97 -29.66
C PRO A 1066 -16.85 37.32 -30.81
N VAL A 1067 -15.52 37.38 -30.73
CA VAL A 1067 -14.61 36.77 -31.72
C VAL A 1067 -14.74 35.24 -31.75
N ASN A 1068 -15.06 34.60 -30.62
CA ASN A 1068 -15.19 33.15 -30.54
C ASN A 1068 -16.52 32.63 -31.10
N LYS A 1069 -17.56 33.49 -31.23
CA LYS A 1069 -18.87 33.12 -31.80
C LYS A 1069 -18.78 32.50 -33.20
N TYR A 1070 -17.82 32.96 -34.00
CA TYR A 1070 -17.63 32.52 -35.39
C TYR A 1070 -16.46 31.55 -35.57
N ARG A 1071 -15.77 31.16 -34.49
CA ARG A 1071 -14.65 30.22 -34.56
C ARG A 1071 -15.15 28.79 -34.40
N ASP A 1072 -14.52 27.87 -35.12
CA ASP A 1072 -14.71 26.43 -35.02
C ASP A 1072 -14.27 25.86 -33.66
N ARG A 1073 -13.26 26.48 -33.05
CA ARG A 1073 -12.70 26.08 -31.76
C ARG A 1073 -12.18 27.25 -30.94
N TYR A 1074 -12.24 27.10 -29.62
CA TYR A 1074 -11.66 28.04 -28.66
C TYR A 1074 -10.13 27.90 -28.60
N LYS A 1075 -9.41 28.73 -29.36
CA LYS A 1075 -7.93 28.66 -29.46
C LYS A 1075 -7.24 28.89 -28.11
N GLN A 1076 -7.75 29.81 -27.29
CA GLN A 1076 -7.17 30.14 -25.98
C GLN A 1076 -7.26 28.96 -25.01
N LEU A 1077 -8.45 28.33 -24.89
CA LEU A 1077 -8.63 27.10 -24.13
C LEU A 1077 -7.76 25.95 -24.66
N GLY A 1078 -7.63 25.84 -25.99
CA GLY A 1078 -6.74 24.84 -26.60
C GLY A 1078 -5.27 25.01 -26.19
N LYS A 1079 -4.80 26.26 -26.04
CA LYS A 1079 -3.44 26.54 -25.58
C LYS A 1079 -3.28 26.30 -24.08
N LEU A 1080 -4.22 26.75 -23.24
CA LEU A 1080 -4.20 26.45 -21.79
C LEU A 1080 -4.21 24.95 -21.51
N ARG A 1081 -5.04 24.20 -22.26
CA ARG A 1081 -5.04 22.72 -22.23
C ARG A 1081 -3.66 22.15 -22.57
N GLN A 1082 -3.01 22.66 -23.61
CA GLN A 1082 -1.65 22.24 -23.96
C GLN A 1082 -0.67 22.53 -22.81
N LEU A 1083 -0.72 23.73 -22.22
CA LEU A 1083 0.14 24.10 -21.09
C LEU A 1083 -0.03 23.17 -19.89
N PHE A 1084 -1.26 22.75 -19.59
CA PHE A 1084 -1.53 21.78 -18.52
C PHE A 1084 -0.94 20.40 -18.83
N PHE A 1085 -1.28 19.82 -19.98
CA PHE A 1085 -0.84 18.45 -20.32
C PHE A 1085 0.66 18.35 -20.60
N GLU A 1086 1.34 19.45 -20.96
CA GLU A 1086 2.82 19.51 -21.00
C GLU A 1086 3.44 19.19 -19.62
N ARG A 1087 2.70 19.37 -18.51
CA ARG A 1087 3.17 19.11 -17.14
C ARG A 1087 2.86 17.69 -16.65
N VAL A 1088 1.95 16.98 -17.32
CA VAL A 1088 1.48 15.66 -16.89
C VAL A 1088 2.37 14.57 -17.48
N GLN A 1089 3.12 13.86 -16.62
CA GLN A 1089 4.04 12.80 -17.06
C GLN A 1089 3.36 11.45 -17.32
N ASN A 1090 2.28 11.14 -16.58
CA ASN A 1090 1.62 9.83 -16.64
C ASN A 1090 0.37 9.87 -17.51
N THR A 1091 0.09 8.77 -18.23
CA THR A 1091 -1.21 8.58 -18.89
C THR A 1091 -2.20 7.96 -17.89
N PRO A 1092 -3.27 8.67 -17.49
CA PRO A 1092 -4.26 8.12 -16.58
C PRO A 1092 -4.93 6.87 -17.17
N ASN A 1093 -5.05 5.81 -16.38
CA ASN A 1093 -5.70 4.56 -16.81
C ASN A 1093 -7.12 4.49 -16.24
N LEU A 1094 -8.11 4.62 -17.12
CA LEU A 1094 -9.53 4.61 -16.77
C LEU A 1094 -9.98 3.25 -16.20
N ASP A 1095 -9.48 2.14 -16.74
CA ASP A 1095 -9.89 0.80 -16.32
C ASP A 1095 -9.51 0.57 -14.85
N LYS A 1096 -8.29 0.95 -14.47
CA LYS A 1096 -7.84 0.88 -13.06
C LYS A 1096 -8.68 1.77 -12.14
N TYR A 1097 -9.09 2.95 -12.61
CA TYR A 1097 -9.96 3.84 -11.84
C TYR A 1097 -11.35 3.21 -11.63
N ILE A 1098 -11.96 2.64 -12.67
CA ILE A 1098 -13.29 2.02 -12.57
C ILE A 1098 -13.24 0.73 -11.73
N GLU A 1099 -12.25 -0.12 -11.95
CA GLU A 1099 -12.08 -1.41 -11.26
C GLU A 1099 -11.95 -1.22 -9.74
N TYR A 1100 -11.14 -0.25 -9.31
CA TYR A 1100 -10.95 0.05 -7.89
C TYR A 1100 -12.26 0.45 -7.17
N TYR A 1101 -13.26 0.98 -7.88
CA TYR A 1101 -14.53 1.42 -7.29
C TYR A 1101 -15.74 0.56 -7.66
N LYS A 1102 -15.53 -0.61 -8.29
CA LYS A 1102 -16.61 -1.54 -8.64
C LYS A 1102 -17.45 -1.91 -7.41
N TRP A 1103 -16.80 -2.11 -6.26
CA TRP A 1103 -17.41 -2.64 -5.05
C TRP A 1103 -18.35 -1.68 -4.29
N PHE A 1104 -18.27 -0.37 -4.56
CA PHE A 1104 -19.02 0.64 -3.82
C PHE A 1104 -20.31 1.09 -4.52
N ASP A 1105 -20.48 0.82 -5.82
CA ASP A 1105 -21.53 1.46 -6.62
C ASP A 1105 -22.96 1.03 -6.24
N SER A 1106 -23.23 -0.28 -6.22
CA SER A 1106 -24.58 -0.83 -6.06
C SER A 1106 -25.16 -0.61 -4.65
N SER A 1107 -24.40 -0.97 -3.62
CA SER A 1107 -24.85 -0.89 -2.23
C SER A 1107 -24.94 0.56 -1.71
N LEU A 1108 -24.01 1.43 -2.10
CA LEU A 1108 -24.04 2.85 -1.76
C LEU A 1108 -25.23 3.55 -2.41
N ASN A 1109 -25.55 3.20 -3.66
CA ASN A 1109 -26.71 3.79 -4.36
C ASN A 1109 -28.02 3.56 -3.59
N VAL A 1110 -28.26 2.33 -3.09
CA VAL A 1110 -29.46 2.00 -2.32
C VAL A 1110 -29.53 2.79 -1.00
N MET A 1111 -28.39 3.00 -0.33
CA MET A 1111 -28.36 3.80 0.90
C MET A 1111 -28.53 5.31 0.61
N LEU A 1112 -27.92 5.82 -0.47
CA LEU A 1112 -28.07 7.22 -0.88
C LEU A 1112 -29.51 7.55 -1.27
N GLN A 1113 -30.18 6.67 -2.01
CA GLN A 1113 -31.59 6.84 -2.39
C GLN A 1113 -32.51 7.06 -1.19
N GLN A 1114 -32.24 6.42 -0.05
CA GLN A 1114 -33.04 6.59 1.17
C GLN A 1114 -32.89 7.99 1.81
N LEU A 1115 -31.84 8.73 1.44
CA LEU A 1115 -31.55 10.09 1.91
C LEU A 1115 -32.06 11.19 0.96
N ILE A 1116 -32.37 10.85 -0.30
CA ILE A 1116 -32.84 11.80 -1.32
C ILE A 1116 -34.26 12.30 -0.98
N PRO A 1117 -34.54 13.62 -1.07
CA PRO A 1117 -35.89 14.13 -0.95
C PRO A 1117 -36.79 13.63 -2.08
N ALA A 1118 -37.99 13.13 -1.76
CA ALA A 1118 -38.91 12.55 -2.75
C ALA A 1118 -39.36 13.52 -3.86
N SER A 1119 -39.25 14.83 -3.65
CA SER A 1119 -39.61 15.87 -4.63
C SER A 1119 -38.46 16.33 -5.53
N ALA A 1120 -37.23 15.85 -5.29
CA ALA A 1120 -36.07 16.25 -6.08
C ALA A 1120 -35.96 15.37 -7.34
N ASP A 1121 -35.68 15.99 -8.49
CA ASP A 1121 -35.36 15.28 -9.73
C ASP A 1121 -33.90 14.81 -9.68
N PHE A 1122 -33.71 13.50 -9.47
CA PHE A 1122 -32.42 12.90 -9.16
C PHE A 1122 -32.16 11.68 -10.07
N SER A 1123 -30.90 11.46 -10.45
CA SER A 1123 -30.48 10.24 -11.17
C SER A 1123 -30.76 8.97 -10.35
N ASP A 1124 -31.44 7.98 -10.94
CA ASP A 1124 -31.75 6.70 -10.27
C ASP A 1124 -30.49 5.92 -9.81
N LYS A 1125 -29.36 6.12 -10.48
CA LYS A 1125 -28.09 5.48 -10.15
C LYS A 1125 -26.95 6.49 -10.06
N VAL A 1126 -25.92 6.14 -9.30
CA VAL A 1126 -24.61 6.77 -9.41
C VAL A 1126 -24.10 6.57 -10.85
N ARG A 1127 -23.68 7.66 -11.51
CA ARG A 1127 -23.25 7.62 -12.91
C ARG A 1127 -21.73 7.57 -13.00
N THR A 1128 -21.20 6.66 -13.79
CA THR A 1128 -19.82 6.71 -14.28
C THR A 1128 -19.79 7.64 -15.48
N VAL A 1129 -19.14 8.80 -15.36
CA VAL A 1129 -18.99 9.76 -16.47
C VAL A 1129 -17.58 9.64 -17.04
N VAL A 1130 -17.51 9.28 -18.32
CA VAL A 1130 -16.29 9.09 -19.13
C VAL A 1130 -16.25 10.14 -20.22
#